data_AF-A0A4W6BZ66-F1
#
_entry.id   AF-A0A4W6BZ66-F1
#
_cell.length_a   1.000
_cell.length_b   1.000
_cell.length_c   1.000
_cell.angle_alpha   90.00
_cell.angle_beta   90.00
_cell.angle_gamma   90.00
#
_symmetry.space_group_name_H-M   'P 1'
#
loop_
_entity.id
_entity.type
_entity.pdbx_description
1 polymer ?
#
loop_
_entity_poly.entity_id
_entity_poly.type
_entity_poly.pdbx_seq_one_letter_code
_entity_poly.pdbx_strand_id
1 'polypeptide(L)'
;LFDPSASPGLVLHPSFPQSQRRESFLYRSDSDYDTSPKTMSRNSSINSEGHAEDMIVTPFAQVLASLRTVRSNFTILANVTTPTNKSVSCLTSQPTVPQATLSEETYQQMARETLEELDWCLDQLETIQTHRSVSEMASNKFKRMLNRELSHLSEMSRSGNQVSEYISTTFLDKQNEVEIPSPTLREREKPMCHISGVKKLTHSSSLSNSAMPRFGVKTEHEDALARELNDLNKWGLNIFRVAEFSNNRPLSCIMFAIFQERDLLKTFRIPVDTFVTYVMTLEDHYHANVAYHNSLHAADVTQSTHVLLSTPALDAVFTDLEILAALFAAAIHDVDHPGVSNQFLINTNSELALMYNDESVLENHHLAVGFKLLHEDNCDIFQNLSKRQRQSLRKLVIDMVLATDMSKHMSLLADLKTMVETKKVTSSGVLLLDHYTDRIQVLRNMVHCADLSNPTKPLAVYRQWTERIMEEFFRQGDKERERGMEISPMCDKHTASVEKSQVGFIDYIVHPLWETWGDLVHPDAQDILDTLEDNRDWYQSTIPQSPSPPPVGQDKDLNACMEKFQFELTLEDSSQRDQGDEGDKPTPNHVVQDCNQGEEEEEEEEEGKKEEEEEIMAEEENEDIIEEEDEVAMEEEEVEEEQEEELKAQLEVRSEKERLSDTSPVEEEEDSSSQAEDT
;
A
#
# COMPACT_ATOMS: atom_id res chain seq x y z
N LEU A 1 70.09 5.84 -32.86
CA LEU A 1 70.26 4.46 -32.37
C LEU A 1 69.31 4.28 -31.18
N PHE A 2 68.25 3.48 -31.39
CA PHE A 2 67.38 2.77 -30.43
C PHE A 2 66.83 3.45 -29.15
N ASP A 3 65.57 3.93 -29.21
CA ASP A 3 64.29 3.44 -28.64
C ASP A 3 64.27 2.36 -27.49
N PRO A 4 63.14 2.06 -26.78
CA PRO A 4 62.44 2.79 -25.69
C PRO A 4 61.95 1.87 -24.52
N SER A 5 61.21 2.38 -23.51
CA SER A 5 59.98 1.74 -22.92
C SER A 5 59.39 2.54 -21.74
N ALA A 6 58.05 2.44 -21.63
CA ALA A 6 57.14 3.36 -20.93
C ALA A 6 56.56 2.80 -19.62
N SER A 7 56.05 3.70 -18.75
CA SER A 7 54.73 3.65 -18.05
C SER A 7 54.61 4.78 -17.02
N PRO A 8 53.56 5.63 -17.03
CA PRO A 8 53.14 6.42 -15.87
C PRO A 8 52.06 5.69 -15.08
N GLY A 9 52.18 5.75 -13.75
CA GLY A 9 51.36 5.03 -12.78
C GLY A 9 49.94 5.55 -12.60
N LEU A 10 49.16 4.66 -11.96
CA LEU A 10 47.79 4.80 -11.47
C LEU A 10 47.46 6.19 -10.91
N VAL A 11 46.36 6.75 -11.39
CA VAL A 11 45.59 7.79 -10.71
C VAL A 11 44.70 7.10 -9.67
N LEU A 12 44.90 7.43 -8.40
CA LEU A 12 44.05 7.03 -7.28
C LEU A 12 42.72 7.80 -7.36
N HIS A 13 41.61 7.08 -7.51
CA HIS A 13 40.26 7.60 -7.27
C HIS A 13 40.02 7.58 -5.75
N PRO A 14 39.58 8.68 -5.12
CA PRO A 14 39.25 8.66 -3.69
C PRO A 14 37.91 7.94 -3.50
N SER A 15 37.95 6.84 -2.75
CA SER A 15 36.79 6.12 -2.22
C SER A 15 36.10 6.99 -1.16
N PHE A 16 34.90 7.49 -1.48
CA PHE A 16 33.97 8.00 -0.47
C PHE A 16 33.43 6.79 0.33
N PRO A 17 33.29 6.88 1.65
CA PRO A 17 32.63 5.84 2.42
C PRO A 17 31.13 5.90 2.12
N GLN A 18 30.61 4.92 1.38
CA GLN A 18 29.18 4.62 1.40
C GLN A 18 28.84 4.22 2.83
N SER A 19 28.04 5.05 3.50
CA SER A 19 27.27 4.61 4.67
C SER A 19 26.49 3.38 4.22
N GLN A 20 26.70 2.23 4.86
CA GLN A 20 25.85 1.06 4.62
C GLN A 20 24.47 1.41 5.19
N ARG A 21 23.56 1.85 4.30
CA ARG A 21 22.14 2.03 4.60
C ARG A 21 21.56 0.70 5.12
N ARG A 22 20.68 0.76 6.11
CA ARG A 22 19.96 -0.42 6.60
C ARG A 22 18.83 -0.76 5.64
N GLU A 23 18.99 -1.82 4.87
CA GLU A 23 17.96 -2.32 3.96
C GLU A 23 16.75 -2.87 4.75
N SER A 24 15.53 -2.55 4.28
CA SER A 24 14.31 -3.13 4.86
C SER A 24 14.26 -4.65 4.65
N PHE A 25 13.36 -5.32 5.37
CA PHE A 25 13.18 -6.77 5.23
C PHE A 25 12.74 -7.18 3.82
N LEU A 26 12.23 -6.26 2.99
CA LEU A 26 11.86 -6.52 1.61
C LEU A 26 13.08 -6.84 0.73
N TYR A 27 14.28 -6.35 1.09
CA TYR A 27 15.49 -6.43 0.27
C TYR A 27 16.56 -7.40 0.83
N ARG A 28 16.35 -7.98 2.02
CA ARG A 28 17.30 -8.95 2.59
C ARG A 28 17.27 -10.28 1.82
N SER A 29 18.42 -10.71 1.31
CA SER A 29 18.58 -11.99 0.62
C SER A 29 18.55 -13.17 1.63
N ASP A 30 17.83 -14.26 1.32
CA ASP A 30 17.73 -15.48 2.17
C ASP A 30 19.08 -16.22 2.40
N SER A 31 20.22 -15.69 1.92
CA SER A 31 21.52 -16.39 1.89
C SER A 31 22.34 -16.34 3.19
N ASP A 32 21.90 -15.63 4.22
CA ASP A 32 22.72 -15.43 5.44
C ASP A 32 22.58 -16.53 6.51
N TYR A 33 21.80 -17.57 6.24
CA TYR A 33 21.69 -18.73 7.12
C TYR A 33 21.61 -20.03 6.31
N ASP A 34 22.75 -20.62 5.94
CA ASP A 34 22.95 -22.06 6.19
C ASP A 34 24.35 -22.60 5.82
N THR A 35 24.96 -23.28 6.78
CA THR A 35 26.13 -24.14 6.60
C THR A 35 25.69 -25.60 6.43
N SER A 36 26.00 -26.19 5.25
CA SER A 36 26.13 -27.62 4.81
C SER A 36 26.09 -28.78 5.85
N PRO A 37 25.99 -30.11 5.46
CA PRO A 37 25.95 -30.74 4.13
C PRO A 37 25.03 -32.00 3.90
N LYS A 38 24.68 -32.26 2.63
CA LYS A 38 24.49 -33.51 1.83
C LYS A 38 24.18 -34.88 2.51
N THR A 39 23.21 -35.65 1.95
CA THR A 39 23.42 -36.98 1.28
C THR A 39 22.13 -37.69 0.79
N MET A 40 22.18 -38.27 -0.44
CA MET A 40 21.59 -39.55 -0.94
C MET A 40 20.05 -39.76 -0.92
N SER A 41 19.33 -40.44 -1.84
CA SER A 41 19.62 -41.43 -2.90
C SER A 41 18.29 -41.86 -3.63
N ARG A 42 18.35 -42.13 -4.96
CA ARG A 42 17.62 -43.16 -5.78
C ARG A 42 16.09 -43.07 -6.01
N ASN A 43 15.63 -42.86 -7.27
CA ASN A 43 15.17 -43.84 -8.31
C ASN A 43 13.65 -44.14 -8.21
N SER A 44 12.79 -44.28 -9.24
CA SER A 44 12.68 -43.92 -10.68
C SER A 44 11.66 -44.88 -11.31
N SER A 45 10.76 -44.42 -12.21
CA SER A 45 10.12 -45.11 -13.38
C SER A 45 8.67 -44.61 -13.58
N ILE A 46 8.04 -44.44 -14.75
CA ILE A 46 8.33 -44.75 -16.18
C ILE A 46 7.17 -44.18 -17.06
N ASN A 47 7.50 -43.72 -18.28
CA ASN A 47 6.77 -43.58 -19.59
C ASN A 47 5.22 -43.39 -19.62
N SER A 48 4.62 -42.64 -20.55
CA SER A 48 4.79 -42.73 -22.02
C SER A 48 4.02 -41.62 -22.76
N GLU A 49 4.49 -41.35 -23.98
CA GLU A 49 3.93 -40.59 -25.10
C GLU A 49 2.41 -40.66 -25.32
N GLY A 50 1.84 -39.59 -25.90
CA GLY A 50 0.58 -39.69 -26.63
C GLY A 50 -0.07 -38.36 -27.00
N HIS A 51 0.04 -37.99 -28.27
CA HIS A 51 -0.47 -36.80 -28.96
C HIS A 51 -1.92 -36.34 -28.71
N ALA A 52 -2.04 -35.01 -28.63
CA ALA A 52 -2.92 -34.09 -29.35
C ALA A 52 -4.45 -34.22 -29.23
N GLU A 53 -5.09 -33.13 -28.80
CA GLU A 53 -6.23 -32.53 -29.50
C GLU A 53 -6.36 -31.04 -29.12
N ASP A 54 -6.65 -30.20 -30.12
CA ASP A 54 -6.87 -28.76 -30.01
C ASP A 54 -8.10 -28.48 -29.14
N MET A 55 -7.87 -27.96 -27.93
CA MET A 55 -8.88 -27.30 -27.12
C MET A 55 -8.67 -25.79 -27.18
N ILE A 56 -9.73 -25.02 -26.96
CA ILE A 56 -9.64 -23.57 -26.75
C ILE A 56 -8.87 -23.36 -25.44
N VAL A 57 -7.57 -23.09 -25.56
CA VAL A 57 -6.67 -22.84 -24.44
C VAL A 57 -6.63 -21.34 -24.20
N THR A 58 -6.87 -20.89 -22.96
CA THR A 58 -6.73 -19.48 -22.61
C THR A 58 -5.34 -18.97 -23.03
N PRO A 59 -5.18 -17.71 -23.48
CA PRO A 59 -3.89 -17.19 -23.93
C PRO A 59 -2.77 -17.45 -22.92
N PHE A 60 -3.10 -17.39 -21.62
CA PHE A 60 -2.19 -17.74 -20.53
C PHE A 60 -1.75 -19.21 -20.53
N ALA A 61 -2.68 -20.16 -20.65
CA ALA A 61 -2.34 -21.58 -20.73
C ALA A 61 -1.56 -21.91 -22.02
N GLN A 62 -1.76 -21.15 -23.11
CA GLN A 62 -0.97 -21.27 -24.34
C GLN A 62 0.45 -20.72 -24.17
N VAL A 63 0.62 -19.62 -23.42
CA VAL A 63 1.92 -19.07 -23.00
C VAL A 63 2.66 -20.04 -22.08
N LEU A 64 1.99 -20.61 -21.07
CA LEU A 64 2.54 -21.63 -20.18
C LEU A 64 3.00 -22.88 -20.95
N ALA A 65 2.17 -23.41 -21.85
CA ALA A 65 2.52 -24.55 -22.70
C ALA A 65 3.72 -24.24 -23.61
N SER A 66 3.77 -23.01 -24.16
CA SER A 66 4.89 -22.55 -24.98
C SER A 66 6.18 -22.43 -24.17
N LEU A 67 6.12 -21.87 -22.95
CA LEU A 67 7.28 -21.75 -22.06
C LEU A 67 7.78 -23.12 -21.57
N ARG A 68 6.88 -24.06 -21.27
CA ARG A 68 7.25 -25.47 -20.98
C ARG A 68 7.94 -26.13 -22.18
N THR A 69 7.52 -25.83 -23.40
CA THR A 69 8.16 -26.30 -24.63
C THR A 69 9.54 -25.66 -24.83
N VAL A 70 9.68 -24.35 -24.58
CA VAL A 70 10.97 -23.63 -24.60
C VAL A 70 11.92 -24.24 -23.58
N ARG A 71 11.46 -24.50 -22.36
CA ARG A 71 12.23 -25.20 -21.31
C ARG A 71 12.71 -26.58 -21.78
N SER A 72 11.81 -27.37 -22.36
CA SER A 72 12.16 -28.69 -22.90
C SER A 72 13.21 -28.61 -24.02
N ASN A 73 13.12 -27.62 -24.90
CA ASN A 73 14.10 -27.43 -25.96
C ASN A 73 15.43 -26.89 -25.43
N PHE A 74 15.39 -26.04 -24.42
CA PHE A 74 16.58 -25.47 -23.78
C PHE A 74 17.44 -26.55 -23.12
N THR A 75 16.84 -27.53 -22.42
CA THR A 75 17.59 -28.65 -21.83
C THR A 75 18.33 -29.48 -22.88
N ILE A 76 17.70 -29.69 -24.04
CA ILE A 76 18.29 -30.40 -25.19
C ILE A 76 19.44 -29.59 -25.81
N LEU A 77 19.23 -28.30 -26.04
CA LEU A 77 20.20 -27.43 -26.70
C LEU A 77 21.43 -27.15 -25.84
N ALA A 78 21.25 -27.03 -24.53
CA ALA A 78 22.32 -26.72 -23.60
C ALA A 78 23.05 -27.96 -23.04
N ASN A 79 22.66 -29.18 -23.45
CA ASN A 79 23.21 -30.45 -22.96
C ASN A 79 23.22 -30.55 -21.42
N VAL A 80 22.25 -29.91 -20.75
CA VAL A 80 22.12 -29.97 -19.30
C VAL A 80 21.50 -31.31 -18.94
N THR A 81 22.33 -32.22 -18.42
CA THR A 81 21.88 -33.57 -18.04
C THR A 81 21.10 -33.49 -16.74
N THR A 82 19.77 -33.62 -16.82
CA THR A 82 18.92 -33.83 -15.64
C THR A 82 19.29 -35.16 -14.96
N PRO A 83 19.41 -35.23 -13.62
CA PRO A 83 19.86 -36.44 -12.95
C PRO A 83 18.71 -37.43 -12.83
N THR A 84 18.68 -38.43 -13.71
CA THR A 84 17.93 -39.68 -13.46
C THR A 84 18.83 -40.90 -13.62
N ASN A 85 18.59 -41.86 -12.73
CA ASN A 85 19.54 -42.87 -12.27
C ASN A 85 19.94 -43.97 -13.26
N LYS A 86 21.21 -44.40 -13.11
CA LYS A 86 21.89 -45.69 -13.42
C LYS A 86 20.98 -46.86 -13.90
N SER A 87 21.32 -47.71 -14.86
CA SER A 87 22.63 -48.16 -15.40
C SER A 87 22.42 -49.33 -16.38
N VAL A 88 23.29 -49.55 -17.38
CA VAL A 88 23.88 -50.88 -17.70
C VAL A 88 25.27 -50.70 -18.35
N SER A 89 26.23 -51.52 -17.92
CA SER A 89 27.63 -51.61 -18.36
C SER A 89 27.84 -52.40 -19.66
N CYS A 90 28.87 -52.07 -20.45
CA CYS A 90 29.87 -53.05 -20.93
C CYS A 90 31.15 -52.36 -21.43
N LEU A 91 32.29 -53.03 -21.22
CA LEU A 91 33.68 -52.60 -21.42
C LEU A 91 34.07 -52.50 -22.91
N THR A 92 34.95 -51.56 -23.28
CA THR A 92 36.32 -51.81 -23.83
C THR A 92 37.00 -50.54 -24.39
N SER A 93 38.30 -50.42 -24.07
CA SER A 93 39.39 -49.67 -24.74
C SER A 93 39.34 -48.14 -24.92
N GLN A 94 40.24 -47.45 -24.21
CA GLN A 94 40.86 -46.15 -24.55
C GLN A 94 41.84 -46.29 -25.76
N PRO A 95 42.30 -45.23 -26.47
CA PRO A 95 42.78 -43.96 -25.87
C PRO A 95 42.69 -42.61 -26.66
N THR A 96 42.93 -41.51 -25.90
CA THR A 96 43.53 -40.19 -26.25
C THR A 96 42.83 -39.24 -27.25
N VAL A 97 42.52 -37.99 -26.83
CA VAL A 97 43.32 -36.73 -26.96
C VAL A 97 42.71 -35.64 -26.03
N PRO A 98 43.50 -34.76 -25.38
CA PRO A 98 43.01 -33.72 -24.46
C PRO A 98 42.93 -32.32 -25.11
N GLN A 99 41.87 -31.54 -24.87
CA GLN A 99 41.94 -30.06 -24.84
C GLN A 99 40.64 -29.36 -24.40
N ALA A 100 40.79 -28.31 -23.57
CA ALA A 100 39.88 -27.17 -23.29
C ALA A 100 38.83 -27.28 -22.15
N THR A 101 39.28 -27.41 -20.89
CA THR A 101 38.37 -27.46 -19.71
C THR A 101 38.33 -26.17 -18.88
N LEU A 102 38.16 -24.99 -19.50
CA LEU A 102 37.85 -23.75 -18.75
C LEU A 102 36.73 -22.88 -19.34
N SER A 103 36.25 -23.16 -20.56
CA SER A 103 35.09 -22.47 -21.16
C SER A 103 33.79 -23.28 -21.10
N GLU A 104 33.89 -24.60 -21.08
CA GLU A 104 32.74 -25.52 -21.11
C GLU A 104 32.08 -25.67 -19.73
N GLU A 105 32.86 -25.61 -18.65
CA GLU A 105 32.34 -25.66 -17.27
C GLU A 105 31.51 -24.42 -16.93
N THR A 106 31.98 -23.22 -17.32
CA THR A 106 31.23 -21.96 -17.14
C THR A 106 29.95 -21.93 -17.97
N TYR A 107 30.02 -22.43 -19.21
CA TYR A 107 28.84 -22.56 -20.07
C TYR A 107 27.80 -23.51 -19.47
N GLN A 108 28.23 -24.67 -18.96
CA GLN A 108 27.33 -25.63 -18.32
C GLN A 108 26.77 -25.13 -16.98
N GLN A 109 27.54 -24.32 -16.24
CA GLN A 109 27.07 -23.71 -15.00
C GLN A 109 25.97 -22.68 -15.28
N MET A 110 26.22 -21.78 -16.23
CA MET A 110 25.24 -20.79 -16.68
C MET A 110 23.97 -21.47 -17.20
N ALA A 111 24.09 -22.51 -18.03
CA ALA A 111 22.94 -23.25 -18.53
C ALA A 111 22.12 -23.95 -17.44
N ARG A 112 22.74 -24.37 -16.34
CA ARG A 112 22.02 -24.94 -15.18
C ARG A 112 21.27 -23.86 -14.40
N GLU A 113 21.93 -22.75 -14.12
CA GLU A 113 21.34 -21.62 -13.40
C GLU A 113 20.14 -21.04 -14.17
N THR A 114 20.27 -20.85 -15.50
CA THR A 114 19.16 -20.37 -16.34
C THR A 114 18.01 -21.36 -16.42
N LEU A 115 18.27 -22.67 -16.35
CA LEU A 115 17.21 -23.68 -16.32
C LEU A 115 16.48 -23.69 -14.98
N GLU A 116 17.19 -23.54 -13.86
CA GLU A 116 16.60 -23.43 -12.53
C GLU A 116 15.73 -22.19 -12.40
N GLU A 117 16.17 -21.04 -12.93
CA GLU A 117 15.35 -19.82 -12.99
C GLU A 117 14.10 -20.02 -13.86
N LEU A 118 14.22 -20.70 -15.01
CA LEU A 118 13.07 -20.97 -15.88
C LEU A 118 12.07 -21.93 -15.24
N ASP A 119 12.55 -22.97 -14.55
CA ASP A 119 11.71 -23.92 -13.81
C ASP A 119 10.99 -23.23 -12.64
N TRP A 120 11.68 -22.33 -11.93
CA TRP A 120 11.07 -21.50 -10.89
C TRP A 120 10.01 -20.55 -11.47
N CYS A 121 10.30 -19.89 -12.60
CA CYS A 121 9.33 -19.01 -13.28
C CYS A 121 8.06 -19.78 -13.71
N LEU A 122 8.23 -21.01 -14.22
CA LEU A 122 7.11 -21.86 -14.62
C LEU A 122 6.26 -22.29 -13.43
N ASP A 123 6.87 -22.66 -12.30
CA ASP A 123 6.16 -22.99 -11.05
C ASP A 123 5.39 -21.79 -10.49
N GLN A 124 5.99 -20.58 -10.55
CA GLN A 124 5.29 -19.35 -10.21
C GLN A 124 4.13 -19.05 -11.18
N LEU A 125 4.32 -19.23 -12.49
CA LEU A 125 3.27 -19.05 -13.50
C LEU A 125 2.12 -20.07 -13.38
N GLU A 126 2.40 -21.30 -12.94
CA GLU A 126 1.36 -22.30 -12.69
C GLU A 126 0.56 -21.98 -11.42
N THR A 127 1.22 -21.42 -10.39
CA THR A 127 0.53 -20.93 -9.18
C THR A 127 -0.18 -19.58 -9.39
N ILE A 128 0.15 -18.82 -10.44
CA ILE A 128 -0.55 -17.61 -10.90
C ILE A 128 -1.97 -17.93 -11.44
N GLN A 129 -2.25 -19.18 -11.80
CA GLN A 129 -3.44 -19.57 -12.57
C GLN A 129 -4.77 -19.61 -11.78
N THR A 130 -4.77 -19.25 -10.49
CA THR A 130 -6.00 -19.13 -9.69
C THR A 130 -6.36 -17.66 -9.48
N HIS A 131 -7.20 -17.07 -10.36
CA HIS A 131 -7.99 -15.82 -10.19
C HIS A 131 -7.39 -14.65 -9.36
N ARG A 132 -6.07 -14.45 -9.33
CA ARG A 132 -5.42 -13.46 -8.45
C ARG A 132 -4.39 -12.66 -9.23
N SER A 133 -4.43 -11.34 -9.07
CA SER A 133 -3.51 -10.43 -9.77
C SER A 133 -2.05 -10.65 -9.31
N VAL A 134 -1.08 -10.26 -10.14
CA VAL A 134 0.36 -10.28 -9.79
C VAL A 134 0.62 -9.51 -8.47
N SER A 135 -0.11 -8.42 -8.26
CA SER A 135 -0.01 -7.65 -7.01
C SER A 135 -0.60 -8.38 -5.81
N GLU A 136 -1.66 -9.17 -5.97
CA GLU A 136 -2.18 -10.01 -4.89
C GLU A 136 -1.17 -11.11 -4.52
N MET A 137 -0.42 -11.65 -5.48
CA MET A 137 0.65 -12.60 -5.21
C MET A 137 1.83 -11.98 -4.49
N ALA A 138 2.26 -10.79 -4.94
CA ALA A 138 3.27 -10.01 -4.24
C ALA A 138 2.82 -9.66 -2.81
N SER A 139 1.55 -9.25 -2.65
CA SER A 139 0.95 -8.99 -1.34
C SER A 139 0.95 -10.24 -0.46
N ASN A 140 0.52 -11.40 -0.97
CA ASN A 140 0.55 -12.66 -0.23
C ASN A 140 1.98 -13.08 0.16
N LYS A 141 2.98 -12.85 -0.72
CA LYS A 141 4.39 -13.06 -0.39
C LYS A 141 4.85 -12.11 0.71
N PHE A 142 4.50 -10.82 0.63
CA PHE A 142 4.84 -9.83 1.66
C PHE A 142 4.18 -10.14 3.00
N LYS A 143 2.90 -10.54 3.00
CA LYS A 143 2.20 -11.02 4.18
C LYS A 143 2.91 -12.22 4.81
N ARG A 144 3.37 -13.19 4.00
CA ARG A 144 4.15 -14.36 4.48
C ARG A 144 5.52 -13.96 5.05
N MET A 145 6.26 -13.09 4.35
CA MET A 145 7.55 -12.58 4.82
C MET A 145 7.39 -11.81 6.13
N LEU A 146 6.40 -10.93 6.20
CA LEU A 146 6.08 -10.18 7.41
C LEU A 146 5.69 -11.12 8.54
N ASN A 147 4.81 -12.11 8.32
CA ASN A 147 4.46 -13.10 9.33
C ASN A 147 5.68 -13.86 9.88
N ARG A 148 6.67 -14.20 9.04
CA ARG A 148 7.94 -14.81 9.47
C ARG A 148 8.72 -13.88 10.40
N GLU A 149 8.87 -12.62 10.01
CA GLU A 149 9.56 -11.59 10.81
C GLU A 149 8.83 -11.27 12.12
N LEU A 150 7.50 -11.17 12.08
CA LEU A 150 6.64 -10.93 13.24
C LEU A 150 6.64 -12.10 14.23
N SER A 151 6.76 -13.34 13.74
CA SER A 151 6.93 -14.53 14.59
C SER A 151 8.27 -14.48 15.33
N HIS A 152 9.36 -14.16 14.62
CA HIS A 152 10.66 -13.98 15.23
C HIS A 152 10.66 -12.83 16.26
N LEU A 153 10.02 -11.69 15.93
CA LEU A 153 9.86 -10.55 16.86
C LEU A 153 9.08 -10.93 18.12
N SER A 154 8.02 -11.73 17.98
CA SER A 154 7.20 -12.21 19.10
C SER A 154 8.02 -13.05 20.08
N GLU A 155 8.85 -13.96 19.57
CA GLU A 155 9.71 -14.84 20.38
C GLU A 155 10.82 -14.08 21.13
N MET A 156 11.28 -12.95 20.59
CA MET A 156 12.39 -12.18 21.16
C MET A 156 12.06 -11.49 22.49
N SER A 157 10.81 -11.05 22.71
CA SER A 157 10.41 -10.40 23.96
C SER A 157 8.89 -10.24 24.09
N ARG A 158 8.38 -10.12 25.33
CA ARG A 158 6.97 -9.78 25.60
C ARG A 158 6.51 -8.50 24.88
N SER A 159 7.36 -7.47 24.86
CA SER A 159 7.08 -6.24 24.12
C SER A 159 7.08 -6.46 22.60
N GLY A 160 7.93 -7.34 22.09
CA GLY A 160 7.95 -7.74 20.69
C GLY A 160 6.67 -8.49 20.30
N ASN A 161 6.15 -9.33 21.19
CA ASN A 161 4.85 -9.97 21.01
C ASN A 161 3.70 -8.95 20.90
N GLN A 162 3.65 -7.94 21.76
CA GLN A 162 2.61 -6.89 21.68
C GLN A 162 2.67 -6.11 20.36
N VAL A 163 3.87 -5.80 19.88
CA VAL A 163 4.06 -5.14 18.58
C VAL A 163 3.63 -6.04 17.43
N SER A 164 3.99 -7.33 17.50
CA SER A 164 3.64 -8.33 16.51
C SER A 164 2.13 -8.54 16.39
N GLU A 165 1.43 -8.67 17.52
CA GLU A 165 -0.03 -8.75 17.57
C GLU A 165 -0.68 -7.48 17.00
N TYR A 166 -0.23 -6.29 17.43
CA TYR A 166 -0.73 -5.01 16.92
C TYR A 166 -0.60 -4.90 15.40
N ILE A 167 0.58 -5.24 14.85
CA ILE A 167 0.81 -5.18 13.40
C ILE A 167 -0.11 -6.15 12.69
N SER A 168 -0.22 -7.38 13.19
CA SER A 168 -1.05 -8.42 12.57
C SER A 168 -2.54 -8.06 12.59
N THR A 169 -3.04 -7.43 13.65
CA THR A 169 -4.47 -7.06 13.74
C THR A 169 -4.81 -5.81 12.93
N THR A 170 -3.84 -4.94 12.66
CA THR A 170 -4.08 -3.62 12.07
C THR A 170 -3.73 -3.57 10.57
N PHE A 171 -2.66 -4.27 10.15
CA PHE A 171 -2.11 -4.17 8.79
C PHE A 171 -2.23 -5.44 7.94
N LEU A 172 -2.75 -6.53 8.50
CA LEU A 172 -3.04 -7.76 7.76
C LEU A 172 -4.56 -7.98 7.70
N ASP A 173 -5.09 -8.12 6.48
CA ASP A 173 -6.45 -8.63 6.29
C ASP A 173 -6.56 -10.02 6.95
N LYS A 174 -7.50 -10.16 7.87
CA LYS A 174 -7.92 -11.47 8.37
C LYS A 174 -8.70 -12.15 7.26
N GLN A 175 -8.22 -13.29 6.78
CA GLN A 175 -9.11 -14.23 6.10
C GLN A 175 -10.11 -14.68 7.16
N ASN A 176 -11.36 -14.25 7.05
CA ASN A 176 -12.43 -14.79 7.88
C ASN A 176 -12.59 -16.28 7.54
N GLU A 177 -11.92 -17.15 8.31
CA GLU A 177 -12.38 -18.53 8.45
C GLU A 177 -13.73 -18.45 9.15
N VAL A 178 -14.80 -18.52 8.35
CA VAL A 178 -16.16 -18.56 8.85
C VAL A 178 -16.36 -19.91 9.55
N GLU A 179 -16.09 -19.95 10.86
CA GLU A 179 -16.46 -21.08 11.69
C GLU A 179 -17.98 -21.05 11.86
N ILE A 180 -18.70 -21.82 11.02
CA ILE A 180 -20.16 -21.82 10.91
C ILE A 180 -20.80 -22.27 12.25
N PRO A 181 -21.47 -21.41 13.01
CA PRO A 181 -22.26 -21.85 14.15
C PRO A 181 -23.66 -22.28 13.67
N SER A 182 -24.17 -23.37 14.23
CA SER A 182 -25.48 -23.95 13.89
C SER A 182 -26.65 -22.98 14.12
N PRO A 183 -27.75 -23.07 13.34
CA PRO A 183 -28.72 -21.99 13.23
C PRO A 183 -29.59 -21.88 14.48
N THR A 184 -29.73 -20.67 15.02
CA THR A 184 -30.83 -20.32 15.92
C THR A 184 -31.66 -19.16 15.36
N LEU A 185 -32.95 -19.22 15.67
CA LEU A 185 -34.06 -18.53 15.03
C LEU A 185 -33.97 -17.00 15.15
N ARG A 186 -34.16 -16.32 14.00
CA ARG A 186 -34.21 -14.86 13.86
C ARG A 186 -35.54 -14.29 14.38
N GLU A 187 -35.47 -13.23 15.19
CA GLU A 187 -36.55 -12.24 15.32
C GLU A 187 -36.24 -10.99 14.48
N ARG A 188 -37.30 -10.34 14.02
CA ARG A 188 -37.33 -9.38 12.90
C ARG A 188 -37.48 -7.97 13.46
N GLU A 189 -36.57 -7.05 13.14
CA GLU A 189 -36.81 -5.60 13.29
C GLU A 189 -36.34 -4.78 12.06
N LYS A 190 -36.77 -3.52 12.03
CA LYS A 190 -37.23 -2.68 10.91
C LYS A 190 -36.12 -2.05 10.03
N PRO A 191 -36.45 -1.54 8.82
CA PRO A 191 -35.48 -0.84 7.98
C PRO A 191 -35.14 0.53 8.56
N MET A 192 -33.85 0.85 8.63
CA MET A 192 -33.33 2.18 8.95
C MET A 192 -32.36 2.60 7.85
N CYS A 193 -32.73 3.62 7.07
CA CYS A 193 -31.80 4.42 6.30
C CYS A 193 -32.04 5.88 6.69
N HIS A 194 -31.35 6.33 7.73
CA HIS A 194 -31.18 7.74 8.03
C HIS A 194 -29.82 7.91 8.72
N ILE A 195 -28.90 8.60 8.06
CA ILE A 195 -27.66 9.09 8.66
C ILE A 195 -28.07 10.16 9.69
N SER A 196 -28.27 9.76 10.95
CA SER A 196 -28.45 10.70 12.05
C SER A 196 -27.07 11.03 12.63
N GLY A 197 -26.44 12.08 12.12
CA GLY A 197 -25.09 12.46 12.56
C GLY A 197 -24.65 13.86 12.17
N VAL A 198 -25.19 14.45 11.09
CA VAL A 198 -24.88 15.84 10.74
C VAL A 198 -25.61 16.75 11.74
N LYS A 199 -24.92 17.14 12.82
CA LYS A 199 -25.41 18.20 13.69
C LYS A 199 -25.55 19.44 12.81
N LYS A 200 -26.77 19.96 12.69
CA LYS A 200 -27.06 21.24 12.06
C LYS A 200 -26.38 22.35 12.87
N LEU A 201 -25.11 22.60 12.57
CA LEU A 201 -24.36 23.71 13.12
C LEU A 201 -24.92 24.97 12.46
N THR A 202 -25.71 25.72 13.22
CA THR A 202 -26.11 27.05 12.80
C THR A 202 -24.88 27.94 12.89
N HIS A 203 -24.10 28.01 11.81
CA HIS A 203 -23.24 29.16 11.61
C HIS A 203 -24.18 30.35 11.49
N SER A 204 -24.14 31.25 12.48
CA SER A 204 -24.71 32.57 12.31
C SER A 204 -24.05 33.16 11.08
N SER A 205 -24.83 33.39 10.03
CA SER A 205 -24.50 34.15 8.85
C SER A 205 -24.14 35.59 9.26
N SER A 206 -22.94 35.73 9.80
CA SER A 206 -22.33 37.00 10.18
C SER A 206 -20.97 37.15 9.48
N LEU A 207 -20.97 36.86 8.18
CA LEU A 207 -20.01 37.41 7.23
C LEU A 207 -20.64 38.50 6.36
N SER A 208 -21.67 39.19 6.87
CA SER A 208 -22.10 40.45 6.29
C SER A 208 -21.07 41.55 6.59
N ASN A 209 -20.26 41.89 5.57
CA ASN A 209 -19.46 43.12 5.44
C ASN A 209 -18.12 43.27 6.20
N SER A 210 -17.42 42.21 6.63
CA SER A 210 -15.98 42.34 6.97
C SER A 210 -15.12 41.82 5.81
N ALA A 211 -14.01 42.49 5.50
CA ALA A 211 -13.01 41.97 4.56
C ALA A 211 -12.66 40.52 4.90
N MET A 212 -12.55 39.68 3.87
CA MET A 212 -12.25 38.27 4.03
C MET A 212 -10.89 38.10 4.74
N PRO A 213 -10.79 37.24 5.76
CA PRO A 213 -9.54 37.03 6.48
C PRO A 213 -8.45 36.56 5.52
N ARG A 214 -7.21 37.02 5.72
CA ARG A 214 -6.10 36.76 4.81
C ARG A 214 -5.82 35.26 4.59
N PHE A 215 -6.06 34.45 5.61
CA PHE A 215 -5.78 33.00 5.61
C PHE A 215 -7.04 32.15 5.77
N GLY A 216 -8.22 32.68 5.39
CA GLY A 216 -9.51 31.99 5.56
C GLY A 216 -10.01 31.90 7.00
N VAL A 217 -9.16 32.14 8.00
CA VAL A 217 -9.47 32.11 9.43
C VAL A 217 -9.28 33.47 10.08
N LYS A 218 -10.16 33.83 11.03
CA LYS A 218 -10.03 35.05 11.83
C LYS A 218 -9.08 34.79 13.00
N THR A 219 -7.98 35.52 13.08
CA THR A 219 -7.01 35.42 14.18
C THR A 219 -6.34 36.76 14.48
N GLU A 220 -5.95 36.98 15.73
CA GLU A 220 -5.13 38.13 16.14
C GLU A 220 -3.64 37.89 15.84
N HIS A 221 -3.26 36.65 15.50
CA HIS A 221 -1.88 36.21 15.27
C HIS A 221 -1.51 36.11 13.78
N GLU A 222 -2.09 36.95 12.91
CA GLU A 222 -1.89 36.86 11.45
C GLU A 222 -0.41 36.90 11.04
N ASP A 223 0.42 37.73 11.66
CA ASP A 223 1.86 37.83 11.34
C ASP A 223 2.67 36.60 11.78
N ALA A 224 2.25 35.93 12.85
CA ALA A 224 2.89 34.68 13.30
C ALA A 224 2.48 33.53 12.38
N LEU A 225 1.19 33.45 12.04
CA LEU A 225 0.65 32.49 11.09
C LEU A 225 1.30 32.63 9.70
N ALA A 226 1.45 33.87 9.20
CA ALA A 226 2.14 34.15 7.95
C ALA A 226 3.59 33.65 7.93
N ARG A 227 4.28 33.70 9.08
CA ARG A 227 5.67 33.23 9.19
C ARG A 227 5.76 31.71 9.09
N GLU A 228 4.87 30.99 9.76
CA GLU A 228 4.82 29.52 9.68
C GLU A 228 4.38 29.06 8.28
N LEU A 229 3.42 29.75 7.63
CA LEU A 229 2.97 29.44 6.28
C LEU A 229 4.02 29.71 5.18
N ASN A 230 5.15 30.36 5.47
CA ASN A 230 6.27 30.41 4.51
C ASN A 230 6.87 29.02 4.26
N ASP A 231 6.66 28.07 5.18
CA ASP A 231 7.09 26.69 5.05
C ASP A 231 5.98 25.78 4.47
N LEU A 232 4.90 26.34 3.90
CA LEU A 232 3.77 25.59 3.35
C LEU A 232 4.19 24.49 2.36
N ASN A 233 5.21 24.76 1.56
CA ASN A 233 5.72 23.87 0.52
C ASN A 233 6.88 22.97 1.03
N LYS A 234 7.05 22.82 2.35
CA LYS A 234 8.15 22.04 2.97
C LYS A 234 7.61 20.93 3.88
N TRP A 235 8.29 19.78 3.87
CA TRP A 235 7.95 18.59 4.67
C TRP A 235 7.97 18.80 6.20
N GLY A 236 8.67 19.84 6.66
CA GLY A 236 8.87 20.15 8.08
C GLY A 236 7.97 21.25 8.65
N LEU A 237 6.87 21.61 7.97
CA LEU A 237 5.92 22.61 8.48
C LEU A 237 5.40 22.18 9.86
N ASN A 238 5.47 23.09 10.84
CA ASN A 238 5.00 22.81 12.18
C ASN A 238 3.48 23.04 12.29
N ILE A 239 2.71 22.00 11.99
CA ILE A 239 1.25 22.08 11.99
C ILE A 239 0.65 22.44 13.36
N PHE A 240 1.33 22.07 14.47
CA PHE A 240 0.92 22.44 15.82
C PHE A 240 0.93 23.96 16.03
N ARG A 241 1.93 24.66 15.48
CA ARG A 241 1.97 26.14 15.53
C ARG A 241 0.93 26.79 14.64
N VAL A 242 0.66 26.20 13.48
CA VAL A 242 -0.45 26.64 12.62
C VAL A 242 -1.77 26.54 13.39
N ALA A 243 -2.01 25.46 14.12
CA ALA A 243 -3.19 25.33 14.97
C ALA A 243 -3.25 26.39 16.07
N GLU A 244 -2.14 26.64 16.78
CA GLU A 244 -2.06 27.68 17.82
C GLU A 244 -2.42 29.07 17.27
N PHE A 245 -1.83 29.45 16.13
CA PHE A 245 -2.03 30.77 15.55
C PHE A 245 -3.33 30.93 14.74
N SER A 246 -4.00 29.83 14.38
CA SER A 246 -5.28 29.84 13.64
C SER A 246 -6.52 29.75 14.53
N ASN A 247 -6.38 29.88 15.87
CA ASN A 247 -7.45 29.64 16.84
C ASN A 247 -7.99 28.20 16.78
N ASN A 248 -7.07 27.23 16.69
CA ASN A 248 -7.37 25.81 16.59
C ASN A 248 -8.23 25.48 15.35
N ARG A 249 -7.91 26.13 14.22
CA ARG A 249 -8.49 25.88 12.90
C ARG A 249 -7.41 25.52 11.85
N PRO A 250 -6.53 24.54 12.15
CA PRO A 250 -5.43 24.20 11.25
C PRO A 250 -5.90 23.73 9.88
N LEU A 251 -6.97 22.92 9.80
CA LEU A 251 -7.44 22.37 8.52
C LEU A 251 -7.98 23.47 7.61
N SER A 252 -8.83 24.35 8.14
CA SER A 252 -9.33 25.52 7.40
C SER A 252 -8.21 26.41 6.90
N CYS A 253 -7.22 26.67 7.74
CA CYS A 253 -6.09 27.52 7.38
C CYS A 253 -5.21 26.90 6.28
N ILE A 254 -4.84 25.63 6.43
CA ILE A 254 -3.97 24.92 5.49
C ILE A 254 -4.66 24.73 4.14
N MET A 255 -5.92 24.27 4.14
CA MET A 255 -6.70 24.12 2.90
C MET A 255 -6.81 25.44 2.15
N PHE A 256 -7.10 26.55 2.85
CA PHE A 256 -7.15 27.85 2.22
C PHE A 256 -5.81 28.30 1.63
N ALA A 257 -4.71 28.10 2.37
CA ALA A 257 -3.37 28.44 1.89
C ALA A 257 -2.97 27.62 0.66
N ILE A 258 -3.22 26.30 0.67
CA ILE A 258 -2.91 25.40 -0.45
C ILE A 258 -3.73 25.74 -1.69
N PHE A 259 -5.05 25.97 -1.52
CA PHE A 259 -5.93 26.28 -2.65
C PHE A 259 -5.61 27.64 -3.29
N GLN A 260 -5.04 28.57 -2.53
CA GLN A 260 -4.48 29.82 -3.07
C GLN A 260 -3.14 29.60 -3.78
N GLU A 261 -2.22 28.85 -3.16
CA GLU A 261 -0.89 28.55 -3.71
C GLU A 261 -0.98 27.84 -5.06
N ARG A 262 -1.90 26.88 -5.19
CA ARG A 262 -2.13 26.09 -6.41
C ARG A 262 -3.15 26.69 -7.39
N ASP A 263 -3.68 27.88 -7.08
CA ASP A 263 -4.74 28.58 -7.83
C ASP A 263 -6.04 27.78 -8.10
N LEU A 264 -6.32 26.74 -7.31
CA LEU A 264 -7.44 25.81 -7.51
C LEU A 264 -8.81 26.51 -7.41
N LEU A 265 -8.92 27.56 -6.59
CA LEU A 265 -10.16 28.35 -6.48
C LEU A 265 -10.52 29.01 -7.81
N LYS A 266 -9.53 29.51 -8.55
CA LYS A 266 -9.76 30.13 -9.87
C LYS A 266 -9.98 29.06 -10.93
N THR A 267 -9.13 28.04 -10.97
CA THR A 267 -9.20 26.93 -11.95
C THR A 267 -10.59 26.29 -11.95
N PHE A 268 -11.12 25.95 -10.78
CA PHE A 268 -12.42 25.29 -10.63
C PHE A 268 -13.57 26.25 -10.32
N ARG A 269 -13.32 27.55 -10.40
CA ARG A 269 -14.32 28.62 -10.18
C ARG A 269 -15.04 28.47 -8.84
N ILE A 270 -14.33 28.08 -7.78
CA ILE A 270 -14.90 27.86 -6.45
C ILE A 270 -15.07 29.24 -5.77
N PRO A 271 -16.30 29.69 -5.45
CA PRO A 271 -16.47 30.93 -4.72
C PRO A 271 -15.81 30.82 -3.34
N VAL A 272 -15.01 31.83 -2.98
CA VAL A 272 -14.20 31.78 -1.76
C VAL A 272 -15.06 31.64 -0.50
N ASP A 273 -16.24 32.27 -0.50
CA ASP A 273 -17.22 32.15 0.60
C ASP A 273 -17.75 30.72 0.76
N THR A 274 -18.08 30.05 -0.35
CA THR A 274 -18.50 28.63 -0.38
C THR A 274 -17.36 27.73 0.12
N PHE A 275 -16.12 27.99 -0.33
CA PHE A 275 -14.95 27.24 0.12
C PHE A 275 -14.71 27.36 1.62
N VAL A 276 -14.69 28.58 2.16
CA VAL A 276 -14.51 28.79 3.60
C VAL A 276 -15.65 28.15 4.39
N THR A 277 -16.90 28.27 3.93
CA THR A 277 -18.06 27.65 4.58
C THR A 277 -17.92 26.12 4.64
N TYR A 278 -17.56 25.48 3.52
CA TYR A 278 -17.35 24.04 3.47
C TYR A 278 -16.23 23.59 4.42
N VAL A 279 -15.04 24.19 4.34
CA VAL A 279 -13.89 23.71 5.13
C VAL A 279 -14.09 23.97 6.63
N MET A 280 -14.73 25.09 7.01
CA MET A 280 -15.11 25.30 8.43
C MET A 280 -16.12 24.26 8.91
N THR A 281 -17.09 23.91 8.07
CA THR A 281 -18.08 22.87 8.39
C THR A 281 -17.42 21.49 8.49
N LEU A 282 -16.49 21.17 7.59
CA LEU A 282 -15.70 19.94 7.60
C LEU A 282 -14.87 19.84 8.89
N GLU A 283 -14.14 20.90 9.24
CA GLU A 283 -13.30 20.95 10.44
C GLU A 283 -14.15 20.82 11.73
N ASP A 284 -15.37 21.35 11.75
CA ASP A 284 -16.30 21.17 12.88
C ASP A 284 -16.81 19.72 13.06
N HIS A 285 -16.74 18.89 12.02
CA HIS A 285 -17.07 17.46 12.09
C HIS A 285 -15.87 16.60 12.52
N TYR A 286 -14.68 17.19 12.66
CA TYR A 286 -13.60 16.52 13.37
C TYR A 286 -13.75 16.69 14.88
N HIS A 287 -13.64 15.57 15.59
CA HIS A 287 -13.83 15.54 17.03
C HIS A 287 -12.65 16.14 17.80
N ALA A 288 -12.80 17.36 18.32
CA ALA A 288 -11.76 18.02 19.12
C ALA A 288 -11.38 17.26 20.42
N ASN A 289 -12.24 16.35 20.89
CA ASN A 289 -11.96 15.48 22.02
C ASN A 289 -11.22 14.19 21.65
N VAL A 290 -11.02 13.88 20.37
CA VAL A 290 -10.18 12.75 19.89
C VAL A 290 -8.73 13.25 19.82
N ALA A 291 -7.77 12.46 20.30
CA ALA A 291 -6.43 12.97 20.60
C ALA A 291 -5.55 13.09 19.35
N TYR A 292 -5.65 12.10 18.46
CA TYR A 292 -4.89 11.97 17.22
C TYR A 292 -5.77 12.24 15.99
N HIS A 293 -6.80 11.43 15.72
CA HIS A 293 -7.65 11.52 14.52
C HIS A 293 -8.66 12.69 14.64
N ASN A 294 -8.13 13.91 14.64
CA ASN A 294 -8.87 15.18 14.67
C ASN A 294 -8.41 16.09 13.52
N SER A 295 -8.92 17.33 13.44
CA SER A 295 -8.64 18.22 12.31
C SER A 295 -7.16 18.61 12.17
N LEU A 296 -6.38 18.49 13.25
CA LEU A 296 -4.94 18.72 13.19
C LEU A 296 -4.23 17.65 12.35
N HIS A 297 -4.61 16.38 12.53
CA HIS A 297 -4.05 15.27 11.76
C HIS A 297 -4.46 15.41 10.29
N ALA A 298 -5.74 15.66 10.03
CA ALA A 298 -6.22 15.94 8.67
C ALA A 298 -5.46 17.09 8.00
N ALA A 299 -5.14 18.16 8.74
CA ALA A 299 -4.35 19.27 8.22
C ALA A 299 -2.89 18.89 7.91
N ASP A 300 -2.28 18.04 8.74
CA ASP A 300 -0.92 17.52 8.50
C ASP A 300 -0.87 16.60 7.28
N VAL A 301 -1.83 15.68 7.14
CA VAL A 301 -1.94 14.79 5.96
C VAL A 301 -2.18 15.62 4.70
N THR A 302 -3.12 16.57 4.73
CA THR A 302 -3.39 17.47 3.59
C THR A 302 -2.15 18.26 3.17
N GLN A 303 -1.40 18.82 4.13
CA GLN A 303 -0.18 19.56 3.82
C GLN A 303 0.94 18.65 3.33
N SER A 304 1.05 17.44 3.87
CA SER A 304 2.03 16.44 3.45
C SER A 304 1.73 15.97 2.01
N THR A 305 0.47 15.66 1.68
CA THR A 305 0.03 15.36 0.31
C THR A 305 0.33 16.52 -0.63
N HIS A 306 0.10 17.77 -0.21
CA HIS A 306 0.48 18.95 -0.98
C HIS A 306 1.97 19.00 -1.29
N VAL A 307 2.86 18.64 -0.35
CA VAL A 307 4.30 18.60 -0.62
C VAL A 307 4.66 17.46 -1.58
N LEU A 308 4.08 16.27 -1.42
CA LEU A 308 4.35 15.11 -2.28
C LEU A 308 3.86 15.32 -3.72
N LEU A 309 2.75 16.03 -3.92
CA LEU A 309 2.27 16.43 -5.26
C LEU A 309 3.24 17.39 -5.97
N SER A 310 4.16 18.00 -5.25
CA SER A 310 5.19 18.90 -5.79
C SER A 310 6.56 18.26 -5.90
N THR A 311 6.66 16.95 -5.73
CA THR A 311 7.89 16.18 -5.97
C THR A 311 8.33 16.32 -7.44
N PRO A 312 9.59 16.70 -7.73
CA PRO A 312 10.09 16.87 -9.10
C PRO A 312 9.86 15.68 -10.03
N ALA A 313 10.00 14.45 -9.55
CA ALA A 313 9.71 13.24 -10.33
C ALA A 313 8.24 13.14 -10.80
N LEU A 314 7.33 13.89 -10.19
CA LEU A 314 5.89 13.93 -10.47
C LEU A 314 5.44 15.25 -11.14
N ASP A 315 6.40 16.09 -11.57
CA ASP A 315 6.10 17.36 -12.21
C ASP A 315 5.26 17.18 -13.49
N ALA A 316 4.17 17.94 -13.59
CA ALA A 316 3.18 17.87 -14.68
C ALA A 316 2.58 16.47 -14.95
N VAL A 317 2.73 15.51 -14.02
CA VAL A 317 2.14 14.18 -14.18
C VAL A 317 0.64 14.24 -13.95
N PHE A 318 0.20 14.87 -12.86
CA PHE A 318 -1.22 14.92 -12.47
C PHE A 318 -1.95 16.13 -13.05
N THR A 319 -3.21 15.92 -13.46
CA THR A 319 -4.12 16.99 -13.84
C THR A 319 -4.56 17.79 -12.61
N ASP A 320 -5.04 19.01 -12.84
CA ASP A 320 -5.61 19.83 -11.76
C ASP A 320 -6.77 19.13 -11.03
N LEU A 321 -7.53 18.27 -11.73
CA LEU A 321 -8.66 17.54 -11.14
C LEU A 321 -8.19 16.45 -10.18
N GLU A 322 -7.11 15.74 -10.53
CA GLU A 322 -6.49 14.74 -9.66
C GLU A 322 -5.80 15.39 -8.45
N ILE A 323 -5.14 16.54 -8.66
CA ILE A 323 -4.57 17.34 -7.56
C ILE A 323 -5.69 17.79 -6.60
N LEU A 324 -6.80 18.31 -7.13
CA LEU A 324 -7.98 18.68 -6.33
C LEU A 324 -8.54 17.46 -5.58
N ALA A 325 -8.66 16.32 -6.24
CA ALA A 325 -9.16 15.09 -5.64
C ALA A 325 -8.26 14.60 -4.51
N ALA A 326 -6.93 14.61 -4.68
CA ALA A 326 -5.99 14.13 -3.67
C ALA A 326 -5.98 15.01 -2.41
N LEU A 327 -6.00 16.34 -2.60
CA LEU A 327 -6.09 17.29 -1.49
C LEU A 327 -7.44 17.18 -0.76
N PHE A 328 -8.53 17.00 -1.51
CA PHE A 328 -9.84 16.79 -0.92
C PHE A 328 -9.92 15.47 -0.15
N ALA A 329 -9.41 14.37 -0.72
CA ALA A 329 -9.34 13.06 -0.07
C ALA A 329 -8.56 13.14 1.25
N ALA A 330 -7.35 13.73 1.23
CA ALA A 330 -6.55 13.94 2.43
C ALA A 330 -7.27 14.77 3.51
N ALA A 331 -8.05 15.79 3.10
CA ALA A 331 -8.78 16.65 4.03
C ALA A 331 -9.98 15.96 4.70
N ILE A 332 -10.58 14.95 4.05
CA ILE A 332 -11.78 14.27 4.56
C ILE A 332 -11.49 12.87 5.11
N HIS A 333 -10.28 12.32 4.94
CA HIS A 333 -10.02 10.89 5.12
C HIS A 333 -10.38 10.32 6.50
N ASP A 334 -10.48 11.18 7.52
CA ASP A 334 -10.76 10.84 8.92
C ASP A 334 -11.94 11.63 9.53
N VAL A 335 -12.75 12.30 8.71
CA VAL A 335 -13.83 13.17 9.23
C VAL A 335 -14.83 12.36 10.05
N ASP A 336 -15.21 12.87 11.23
CA ASP A 336 -16.12 12.17 12.18
C ASP A 336 -15.52 10.88 12.80
N HIS A 337 -14.19 10.73 12.82
CA HIS A 337 -13.54 9.60 13.48
C HIS A 337 -13.86 9.55 15.00
N PRO A 338 -14.33 8.41 15.56
CA PRO A 338 -14.78 8.30 16.96
C PRO A 338 -13.65 8.06 17.98
N GLY A 339 -12.41 7.99 17.50
CA GLY A 339 -11.22 7.70 18.31
C GLY A 339 -11.14 6.26 18.79
N VAL A 340 -11.58 5.32 17.96
CA VAL A 340 -11.51 3.86 18.16
C VAL A 340 -11.38 3.18 16.79
N SER A 341 -10.73 2.00 16.73
CA SER A 341 -10.48 1.28 15.48
C SER A 341 -11.72 0.60 14.88
N ASN A 342 -11.64 0.23 13.60
CA ASN A 342 -12.62 -0.63 12.89
C ASN A 342 -12.92 -1.90 13.72
N GLN A 343 -11.89 -2.60 14.20
CA GLN A 343 -12.07 -3.82 14.99
C GLN A 343 -12.85 -3.59 16.30
N PHE A 344 -12.66 -2.44 16.97
CA PHE A 344 -13.45 -2.11 18.16
C PHE A 344 -14.93 -1.88 17.81
N LEU A 345 -15.20 -1.21 16.68
CA LEU A 345 -16.56 -0.98 16.19
C LEU A 345 -17.28 -2.28 15.85
N ILE A 346 -16.58 -3.22 15.21
CA ILE A 346 -17.07 -4.57 14.87
C ILE A 346 -17.35 -5.36 16.14
N ASN A 347 -16.35 -5.47 17.04
CA ASN A 347 -16.48 -6.23 18.29
C ASN A 347 -17.61 -5.73 19.21
N THR A 348 -18.01 -4.47 19.04
CA THR A 348 -19.04 -3.84 19.87
C THR A 348 -20.39 -3.76 19.16
N ASN A 349 -20.52 -4.34 17.96
CA ASN A 349 -21.73 -4.31 17.12
C ASN A 349 -22.27 -2.89 16.95
N SER A 350 -21.36 -1.94 16.70
CA SER A 350 -21.73 -0.53 16.54
C SER A 350 -22.63 -0.33 15.31
N GLU A 351 -23.43 0.74 15.32
CA GLU A 351 -24.29 1.08 14.18
C GLU A 351 -23.49 1.27 12.88
N LEU A 352 -22.26 1.82 12.97
CA LEU A 352 -21.38 1.98 11.82
C LEU A 352 -20.94 0.63 11.25
N ALA A 353 -20.51 -0.30 12.12
CA ALA A 353 -20.08 -1.63 11.70
C ALA A 353 -21.22 -2.39 11.00
N LEU A 354 -22.43 -2.34 11.56
CA LEU A 354 -23.62 -2.93 10.95
C LEU A 354 -24.00 -2.26 9.62
N MET A 355 -23.83 -0.94 9.50
CA MET A 355 -24.16 -0.18 8.29
C MET A 355 -23.21 -0.49 7.13
N TYR A 356 -21.93 -0.71 7.44
CA TYR A 356 -20.87 -0.96 6.45
C TYR A 356 -20.45 -2.43 6.37
N ASN A 357 -21.21 -3.33 6.98
CA ASN A 357 -21.01 -4.78 6.94
C ASN A 357 -19.58 -5.20 7.31
N ASP A 358 -19.02 -4.58 8.35
CA ASP A 358 -17.67 -4.84 8.89
C ASP A 358 -16.49 -4.58 7.92
N GLU A 359 -16.73 -4.07 6.70
CA GLU A 359 -15.71 -3.79 5.69
C GLU A 359 -15.38 -2.29 5.63
N SER A 360 -14.10 -1.94 5.89
CA SER A 360 -13.57 -0.57 5.88
C SER A 360 -14.55 0.44 6.49
N VAL A 361 -15.00 0.13 7.72
CA VAL A 361 -16.18 0.75 8.36
C VAL A 361 -15.99 2.26 8.51
N LEU A 362 -14.84 2.68 8.99
CA LEU A 362 -14.50 4.09 9.21
C LEU A 362 -14.26 4.80 7.88
N GLU A 363 -13.53 4.20 6.95
CA GLU A 363 -13.17 4.83 5.68
C GLU A 363 -14.41 5.10 4.82
N ASN A 364 -15.36 4.16 4.79
CA ASN A 364 -16.68 4.36 4.18
C ASN A 364 -17.48 5.48 4.88
N HIS A 365 -17.40 5.57 6.21
CA HIS A 365 -18.05 6.62 6.98
C HIS A 365 -17.47 8.00 6.68
N HIS A 366 -16.14 8.12 6.63
CA HIS A 366 -15.42 9.35 6.30
C HIS A 366 -15.83 9.89 4.93
N LEU A 367 -15.89 9.01 3.92
CA LEU A 367 -16.40 9.33 2.59
C LEU A 367 -17.86 9.82 2.62
N ALA A 368 -18.74 9.07 3.30
CA ALA A 368 -20.15 9.40 3.38
C ALA A 368 -20.36 10.79 4.00
N VAL A 369 -19.69 11.09 5.11
CA VAL A 369 -19.75 12.40 5.78
C VAL A 369 -19.15 13.49 4.88
N GLY A 370 -17.93 13.33 4.39
CA GLY A 370 -17.24 14.34 3.58
C GLY A 370 -18.04 14.79 2.35
N PHE A 371 -18.63 13.85 1.62
CA PHE A 371 -19.52 14.15 0.49
C PHE A 371 -20.90 14.66 0.91
N LYS A 372 -21.43 14.19 2.05
CA LYS A 372 -22.72 14.68 2.55
C LYS A 372 -22.67 16.16 2.90
N LEU A 373 -21.56 16.63 3.48
CA LEU A 373 -21.37 18.04 3.86
C LEU A 373 -21.46 19.00 2.66
N LEU A 374 -21.15 18.56 1.44
CA LEU A 374 -21.32 19.37 0.22
C LEU A 374 -22.77 19.78 -0.05
N HIS A 375 -23.74 19.07 0.54
CA HIS A 375 -25.17 19.34 0.39
C HIS A 375 -25.72 20.33 1.42
N GLU A 376 -24.90 20.78 2.37
CA GLU A 376 -25.28 21.83 3.31
C GLU A 376 -25.32 23.21 2.62
N ASP A 377 -25.96 24.18 3.27
CA ASP A 377 -26.13 25.53 2.72
C ASP A 377 -24.76 26.18 2.43
N ASN A 378 -24.53 26.57 1.17
CA ASN A 378 -23.28 27.20 0.71
C ASN A 378 -22.01 26.35 0.92
N CYS A 379 -22.13 25.02 0.83
CA CYS A 379 -21.01 24.10 1.01
C CYS A 379 -20.56 23.38 -0.29
N ASP A 380 -21.29 23.50 -1.41
CA ASP A 380 -20.92 22.78 -2.65
C ASP A 380 -19.72 23.44 -3.36
N ILE A 381 -18.51 23.09 -2.93
CA ILE A 381 -17.26 23.55 -3.57
C ILE A 381 -17.06 22.98 -4.98
N PHE A 382 -17.87 22.01 -5.40
CA PHE A 382 -17.82 21.38 -6.72
C PHE A 382 -18.99 21.79 -7.62
N GLN A 383 -19.77 22.80 -7.22
CA GLN A 383 -20.96 23.24 -7.96
C GLN A 383 -20.70 23.67 -9.41
N ASN A 384 -19.48 24.12 -9.71
CA ASN A 384 -19.08 24.61 -11.05
C ASN A 384 -18.30 23.58 -11.88
N LEU A 385 -18.10 22.37 -11.37
CA LEU A 385 -17.53 21.25 -12.13
C LEU A 385 -18.58 20.67 -13.09
N SER A 386 -18.14 20.16 -14.24
CA SER A 386 -19.02 19.40 -15.14
C SER A 386 -19.46 18.08 -14.47
N LYS A 387 -20.54 17.47 -14.98
CA LYS A 387 -21.02 16.18 -14.46
C LYS A 387 -19.92 15.09 -14.53
N ARG A 388 -19.21 15.02 -15.67
CA ARG A 388 -18.09 14.09 -15.89
C ARG A 388 -16.96 14.34 -14.88
N GLN A 389 -16.56 15.61 -14.69
CA GLN A 389 -15.54 15.97 -13.69
C GLN A 389 -15.96 15.59 -12.26
N ARG A 390 -17.23 15.79 -11.87
CA ARG A 390 -17.73 15.39 -10.55
C ARG A 390 -17.72 13.88 -10.37
N GLN A 391 -18.05 13.11 -11.41
CA GLN A 391 -18.00 11.64 -11.39
C GLN A 391 -16.55 11.16 -11.26
N SER A 392 -15.63 11.67 -12.07
CA SER A 392 -14.21 11.32 -12.01
C SER A 392 -13.58 11.71 -10.66
N LEU A 393 -13.83 12.93 -10.18
CA LEU A 393 -13.36 13.36 -8.86
C LEU A 393 -13.90 12.46 -7.75
N ARG A 394 -15.19 12.11 -7.80
CA ARG A 394 -15.80 11.22 -6.81
C ARG A 394 -15.14 9.84 -6.81
N LYS A 395 -14.90 9.25 -7.98
CA LYS A 395 -14.22 7.95 -8.11
C LYS A 395 -12.81 8.02 -7.51
N LEU A 396 -12.01 9.02 -7.91
CA LEU A 396 -10.65 9.24 -7.39
C LEU A 396 -10.63 9.37 -5.85
N VAL A 397 -11.54 10.16 -5.28
CA VAL A 397 -11.59 10.40 -3.83
C VAL A 397 -12.00 9.13 -3.08
N ILE A 398 -13.00 8.39 -3.56
CA ILE A 398 -13.41 7.11 -2.96
C ILE A 398 -12.22 6.15 -2.91
N ASP A 399 -11.56 6.00 -4.05
CA ASP A 399 -10.40 5.13 -4.21
C ASP A 399 -9.25 5.49 -3.26
N MET A 400 -8.98 6.78 -3.07
CA MET A 400 -7.91 7.25 -2.17
C MET A 400 -8.24 7.11 -0.69
N VAL A 401 -9.48 7.41 -0.27
CA VAL A 401 -9.85 7.29 1.16
C VAL A 401 -10.03 5.83 1.56
N LEU A 402 -10.57 4.95 0.71
CA LEU A 402 -10.60 3.51 1.03
C LEU A 402 -9.19 2.91 1.13
N ALA A 403 -8.21 3.47 0.42
CA ALA A 403 -6.81 3.07 0.53
C ALA A 403 -6.14 3.52 1.83
N THR A 404 -6.77 4.35 2.67
CA THR A 404 -6.25 4.67 4.01
C THR A 404 -6.68 3.63 5.06
N ASP A 405 -7.45 2.60 4.68
CA ASP A 405 -7.66 1.45 5.56
C ASP A 405 -6.32 0.71 5.74
N MET A 406 -5.82 0.71 6.98
CA MET A 406 -4.54 0.13 7.32
C MET A 406 -4.47 -1.38 7.00
N SER A 407 -5.60 -2.10 6.95
CA SER A 407 -5.62 -3.53 6.58
C SER A 407 -5.18 -3.77 5.14
N LYS A 408 -5.30 -2.75 4.28
CA LYS A 408 -4.94 -2.77 2.85
C LYS A 408 -3.48 -2.40 2.59
N HIS A 409 -2.72 -1.99 3.62
CA HIS A 409 -1.33 -1.54 3.49
C HIS A 409 -0.46 -2.52 2.67
N MET A 410 -0.55 -3.82 2.94
CA MET A 410 0.29 -4.82 2.24
C MET A 410 -0.07 -4.96 0.76
N SER A 411 -1.31 -4.66 0.37
CA SER A 411 -1.71 -4.62 -1.04
C SER A 411 -1.11 -3.39 -1.72
N LEU A 412 -1.29 -2.22 -1.10
CA LEU A 412 -0.77 -0.96 -1.63
C LEU A 412 0.76 -0.98 -1.80
N LEU A 413 1.47 -1.54 -0.82
CA LEU A 413 2.92 -1.71 -0.88
C LEU A 413 3.35 -2.65 -2.01
N ALA A 414 2.58 -3.72 -2.27
CA ALA A 414 2.82 -4.63 -3.39
C ALA A 414 2.62 -3.94 -4.73
N ASP A 415 1.50 -3.24 -4.91
CA ASP A 415 1.21 -2.46 -6.12
C ASP A 415 2.32 -1.42 -6.37
N LEU A 416 2.71 -0.67 -5.33
CA LEU A 416 3.77 0.34 -5.41
C LEU A 416 5.12 -0.29 -5.80
N LYS A 417 5.46 -1.43 -5.20
CA LYS A 417 6.71 -2.14 -5.49
C LYS A 417 6.76 -2.64 -6.94
N THR A 418 5.68 -3.23 -7.43
CA THR A 418 5.56 -3.62 -8.84
C THR A 418 5.70 -2.40 -9.75
N MET A 419 5.09 -1.27 -9.39
CA MET A 419 5.22 -0.04 -10.16
C MET A 419 6.66 0.48 -10.21
N VAL A 420 7.41 0.41 -9.11
CA VAL A 420 8.84 0.77 -9.09
C VAL A 420 9.66 -0.08 -10.07
N GLU A 421 9.35 -1.37 -10.16
CA GLU A 421 10.04 -2.31 -11.04
C GLU A 421 9.71 -2.08 -12.52
N THR A 422 8.51 -1.62 -12.83
CA THR A 422 8.04 -1.35 -14.20
C THR A 422 8.08 0.12 -14.60
N LYS A 423 8.62 1.01 -13.74
CA LYS A 423 8.54 2.46 -13.95
C LYS A 423 9.24 2.89 -15.23
N LYS A 424 8.55 3.71 -16.01
CA LYS A 424 9.11 4.41 -17.16
C LYS A 424 9.43 5.84 -16.76
N VAL A 425 10.65 6.28 -17.06
CA VAL A 425 11.13 7.63 -16.72
C VAL A 425 11.54 8.34 -18.01
N THR A 426 11.14 9.60 -18.16
CA THR A 426 11.58 10.45 -19.26
C THR A 426 13.08 10.74 -19.18
N SER A 427 13.67 11.29 -20.24
CA SER A 427 15.05 11.79 -20.22
C SER A 427 15.28 12.91 -19.18
N SER A 428 14.21 13.55 -18.69
CA SER A 428 14.24 14.60 -17.68
C SER A 428 14.14 14.10 -16.23
N GLY A 429 13.92 12.79 -16.01
CA GLY A 429 13.75 12.22 -14.67
C GLY A 429 12.30 12.16 -14.17
N VAL A 430 11.34 12.70 -14.94
CA VAL A 430 9.89 12.66 -14.62
C VAL A 430 9.30 11.28 -14.95
N LEU A 431 8.43 10.78 -14.07
CA LEU A 431 7.69 9.53 -14.24
C LEU A 431 6.65 9.63 -15.36
N LEU A 432 6.55 8.58 -16.18
CA LEU A 432 5.52 8.44 -17.19
C LEU A 432 4.42 7.51 -16.68
N LEU A 433 3.24 8.08 -16.43
CA LEU A 433 2.03 7.38 -16.02
C LEU A 433 0.96 7.59 -17.08
N ASP A 434 0.90 6.66 -18.03
CA ASP A 434 0.07 6.79 -19.24
C ASP A 434 -1.40 6.40 -18.98
N HIS A 435 -1.65 5.46 -18.06
CA HIS A 435 -2.99 4.92 -17.81
C HIS A 435 -3.57 5.42 -16.49
N TYR A 436 -4.91 5.54 -16.44
CA TYR A 436 -5.63 5.89 -15.23
C TYR A 436 -5.25 5.00 -14.03
N THR A 437 -5.11 3.69 -14.25
CA THR A 437 -4.75 2.69 -13.22
C THR A 437 -3.42 3.00 -12.54
N ASP A 438 -2.40 3.40 -13.30
CA ASP A 438 -1.08 3.73 -12.78
C ASP A 438 -1.14 5.02 -11.97
N ARG A 439 -1.89 6.01 -12.48
CA ARG A 439 -2.05 7.32 -11.84
C ARG A 439 -2.77 7.22 -10.50
N ILE A 440 -3.89 6.49 -10.45
CA ILE A 440 -4.64 6.31 -9.21
C ILE A 440 -3.86 5.47 -8.19
N GLN A 441 -3.08 4.47 -8.62
CA GLN A 441 -2.19 3.72 -7.72
C GLN A 441 -1.14 4.63 -7.05
N VAL A 442 -0.53 5.56 -7.79
CA VAL A 442 0.39 6.55 -7.18
C VAL A 442 -0.34 7.47 -6.22
N LEU A 443 -1.52 7.96 -6.58
CA LEU A 443 -2.30 8.88 -5.73
C LEU A 443 -2.77 8.21 -4.43
N ARG A 444 -3.25 6.96 -4.49
CA ARG A 444 -3.59 6.15 -3.30
C ARG A 444 -2.38 6.00 -2.38
N ASN A 445 -1.24 5.58 -2.92
CA ASN A 445 0.00 5.44 -2.15
C ASN A 445 0.51 6.77 -1.61
N MET A 446 0.32 7.88 -2.33
CA MET A 446 0.73 9.21 -1.88
C MET A 446 -0.06 9.66 -0.64
N VAL A 447 -1.38 9.50 -0.65
CA VAL A 447 -2.22 9.82 0.52
C VAL A 447 -1.90 8.88 1.69
N HIS A 448 -1.70 7.58 1.42
CA HIS A 448 -1.29 6.61 2.43
C HIS A 448 0.10 6.92 3.05
N CYS A 449 1.06 7.34 2.23
CA CYS A 449 2.37 7.83 2.71
C CYS A 449 2.21 9.09 3.56
N ALA A 450 1.37 10.04 3.13
CA ALA A 450 1.09 11.26 3.89
C ALA A 450 0.46 10.96 5.27
N ASP A 451 -0.44 9.98 5.34
CA ASP A 451 -1.05 9.53 6.59
C ASP A 451 -0.02 8.83 7.52
N LEU A 452 0.87 8.02 6.94
CA LEU A 452 1.98 7.37 7.63
C LEU A 452 3.27 8.23 7.66
N SER A 453 3.17 9.56 7.58
CA SER A 453 4.32 10.46 7.48
C SER A 453 4.92 10.86 8.84
N ASN A 454 4.21 10.68 9.94
CA ASN A 454 4.63 11.20 11.25
C ASN A 454 6.08 10.83 11.64
N PRO A 455 6.54 9.57 11.45
CA PRO A 455 7.90 9.19 11.78
C PRO A 455 8.98 9.79 10.89
N THR A 456 8.61 10.40 9.76
CA THR A 456 9.53 11.07 8.83
C THR A 456 9.58 12.58 9.04
N LYS A 457 8.74 13.13 9.93
CA LYS A 457 8.75 14.55 10.30
C LYS A 457 9.90 14.85 11.27
N PRO A 458 10.32 16.12 11.44
CA PRO A 458 11.31 16.49 12.45
C PRO A 458 10.94 15.95 13.84
N LEU A 459 11.91 15.43 14.59
CA LEU A 459 11.69 14.71 15.85
C LEU A 459 10.73 15.41 16.83
N ALA A 460 10.78 16.74 16.93
CA ALA A 460 9.90 17.51 17.81
C ALA A 460 8.41 17.46 17.41
N VAL A 461 8.13 17.33 16.12
CA VAL A 461 6.77 17.13 15.57
C VAL A 461 6.37 15.67 15.77
N TYR A 462 7.24 14.73 15.37
CA TYR A 462 6.96 13.30 15.50
C TYR A 462 6.64 12.89 16.95
N ARG A 463 7.40 13.36 17.94
CA ARG A 463 7.14 13.05 19.35
C ARG A 463 5.75 13.48 19.83
N GLN A 464 5.27 14.64 19.38
CA GLN A 464 3.92 15.10 19.73
C GLN A 464 2.85 14.22 19.08
N TRP A 465 3.09 13.74 17.86
CA TRP A 465 2.20 12.77 17.21
C TRP A 465 2.19 11.42 17.94
N THR A 466 3.35 10.90 18.33
CA THR A 466 3.45 9.68 19.15
C THR A 466 2.68 9.82 20.47
N GLU A 467 2.82 10.96 21.17
CA GLU A 467 2.09 11.19 22.42
C GLU A 467 0.56 11.16 22.21
N ARG A 468 0.08 11.75 21.11
CA ARG A 468 -1.36 11.81 20.77
C ARG A 468 -1.94 10.44 20.37
N ILE A 469 -1.25 9.69 19.52
CA ILE A 469 -1.75 8.37 19.10
C ILE A 469 -1.77 7.39 20.29
N MET A 470 -0.75 7.45 21.16
CA MET A 470 -0.74 6.64 22.38
C MET A 470 -1.85 7.05 23.35
N GLU A 471 -2.12 8.35 23.51
CA GLU A 471 -3.27 8.81 24.31
C GLU A 471 -4.60 8.25 23.76
N GLU A 472 -4.76 8.21 22.44
CA GLU A 472 -5.96 7.67 21.82
C GLU A 472 -6.10 6.16 22.01
N PHE A 473 -5.03 5.40 21.80
CA PHE A 473 -5.00 3.96 22.07
C PHE A 473 -5.35 3.66 23.53
N PHE A 474 -4.81 4.43 24.46
CA PHE A 474 -5.11 4.24 25.89
C PHE A 474 -6.57 4.55 26.22
N ARG A 475 -7.18 5.54 25.55
CA ARG A 475 -8.61 5.81 25.70
C ARG A 475 -9.48 4.70 25.12
N GLN A 476 -9.07 4.08 24.02
CA GLN A 476 -9.73 2.87 23.52
C GLN A 476 -9.61 1.73 24.54
N GLY A 477 -8.41 1.46 25.07
CA GLY A 477 -8.20 0.40 26.06
C GLY A 477 -8.97 0.63 27.37
N ASP A 478 -9.15 1.88 27.78
CA ASP A 478 -10.03 2.23 28.90
C ASP A 478 -11.50 1.90 28.56
N LYS A 479 -12.00 2.18 27.34
CA LYS A 479 -13.35 1.78 26.89
C LYS A 479 -13.52 0.25 26.80
N GLU A 480 -12.51 -0.47 26.33
CA GLU A 480 -12.51 -1.94 26.26
C GLU A 480 -12.59 -2.54 27.67
N ARG A 481 -11.80 -2.01 28.61
CA ARG A 481 -11.81 -2.43 30.02
C ARG A 481 -13.17 -2.18 30.67
N GLU A 482 -13.79 -1.03 30.42
CA GLU A 482 -15.12 -0.68 30.94
C GLU A 482 -16.21 -1.63 30.44
N ARG A 483 -16.06 -2.16 29.22
CA ARG A 483 -16.99 -3.11 28.59
C ARG A 483 -16.69 -4.57 28.93
N GLY A 484 -15.64 -4.84 29.70
CA GLY A 484 -15.20 -6.20 30.02
C GLY A 484 -14.64 -6.96 28.80
N MET A 485 -14.17 -6.24 27.79
CA MET A 485 -13.50 -6.79 26.62
C MET A 485 -12.02 -7.05 26.92
N GLU A 486 -11.40 -7.94 26.16
CA GLU A 486 -9.94 -8.03 26.12
C GLU A 486 -9.38 -6.71 25.59
N ILE A 487 -8.35 -6.19 26.26
CA ILE A 487 -7.72 -4.92 25.87
C ILE A 487 -6.84 -5.19 24.67
N SER A 488 -7.06 -4.45 23.59
CA SER A 488 -6.31 -4.58 22.36
C SER A 488 -4.81 -4.37 22.61
N PRO A 489 -3.93 -5.02 21.81
CA PRO A 489 -2.50 -4.74 21.82
C PRO A 489 -2.24 -3.24 21.75
N MET A 490 -1.22 -2.75 22.44
CA MET A 490 -0.86 -1.32 22.55
C MET A 490 -1.85 -0.40 23.27
N CYS A 491 -3.07 -0.83 23.56
CA CYS A 491 -4.12 -0.01 24.17
C CYS A 491 -4.07 0.02 25.72
N ASP A 492 -3.24 -0.80 26.36
CA ASP A 492 -3.07 -0.76 27.81
C ASP A 492 -1.88 0.10 28.25
N LYS A 493 -2.17 1.27 28.83
CA LYS A 493 -1.18 2.23 29.37
C LYS A 493 -0.24 1.66 30.43
N HIS A 494 -0.60 0.56 31.08
CA HIS A 494 0.23 -0.05 32.13
C HIS A 494 1.25 -1.06 31.58
N THR A 495 1.07 -1.53 30.35
CA THR A 495 1.91 -2.57 29.74
C THR A 495 2.56 -2.15 28.44
N ALA A 496 2.04 -1.12 27.77
CA ALA A 496 2.59 -0.63 26.49
C ALA A 496 4.03 -0.09 26.65
N SER A 497 4.92 -0.52 25.75
CA SER A 497 6.28 0.01 25.62
C SER A 497 6.36 0.92 24.40
N VAL A 498 6.14 2.22 24.60
CA VAL A 498 6.03 3.21 23.50
C VAL A 498 7.26 3.17 22.59
N GLU A 499 8.47 3.22 23.14
CA GLU A 499 9.71 3.32 22.37
C GLU A 499 9.94 2.10 21.49
N LYS A 500 9.73 0.89 22.05
CA LYS A 500 9.86 -0.36 21.29
C LYS A 500 8.80 -0.46 20.19
N SER A 501 7.60 0.02 20.46
CA SER A 501 6.52 -0.01 19.48
C SER A 501 6.75 0.98 18.35
N GLN A 502 7.31 2.17 18.62
CA GLN A 502 7.70 3.09 17.54
C GLN A 502 8.83 2.49 16.69
N VAL A 503 9.82 1.84 17.29
CA VAL A 503 10.88 1.15 16.53
C VAL A 503 10.31 0.04 15.65
N GLY A 504 9.44 -0.81 16.19
CA GLY A 504 8.82 -1.88 15.42
C GLY A 504 7.90 -1.35 14.31
N PHE A 505 7.08 -0.34 14.61
CA PHE A 505 6.24 0.32 13.62
C PHE A 505 7.06 0.89 12.46
N ILE A 506 8.21 1.53 12.75
CA ILE A 506 9.11 2.01 11.70
C ILE A 506 9.71 0.84 10.92
N ASP A 507 10.30 -0.15 11.59
CA ASP A 507 11.03 -1.25 10.92
C ASP A 507 10.12 -2.10 10.02
N TYR A 508 8.84 -2.29 10.39
CA TYR A 508 7.94 -3.24 9.71
C TYR A 508 6.88 -2.60 8.81
N ILE A 509 6.52 -1.33 9.03
CA ILE A 509 5.43 -0.66 8.29
C ILE A 509 5.95 0.59 7.57
N VAL A 510 6.52 1.54 8.32
CA VAL A 510 6.79 2.89 7.77
C VAL A 510 8.03 2.89 6.89
N HIS A 511 9.12 2.24 7.30
CA HIS A 511 10.35 2.20 6.51
C HIS A 511 10.19 1.45 5.18
N PRO A 512 9.57 0.25 5.10
CA PRO A 512 9.33 -0.42 3.82
C PRO A 512 8.49 0.42 2.84
N LEU A 513 7.46 1.11 3.34
CA LEU A 513 6.61 1.99 2.55
C LEU A 513 7.40 3.18 2.00
N TRP A 514 8.09 3.92 2.88
CA TRP A 514 8.85 5.11 2.49
C TRP A 514 10.08 4.79 1.65
N GLU A 515 10.71 3.62 1.85
CA GLU A 515 11.80 3.15 1.01
C GLU A 515 11.29 2.88 -0.42
N THR A 516 10.17 2.18 -0.55
CA THR A 516 9.56 1.91 -1.87
C THR A 516 9.08 3.19 -2.55
N TRP A 517 8.47 4.12 -1.79
CA TRP A 517 8.13 5.46 -2.31
C TRP A 517 9.37 6.22 -2.75
N GLY A 518 10.42 6.21 -1.94
CA GLY A 518 11.69 6.87 -2.25
C GLY A 518 12.38 6.30 -3.47
N ASP A 519 12.26 4.99 -3.71
CA ASP A 519 12.72 4.35 -4.95
C ASP A 519 11.91 4.81 -6.16
N LEU A 520 10.58 5.00 -6.04
CA LEU A 520 9.73 5.49 -7.11
C LEU A 520 10.18 6.89 -7.56
N VAL A 521 10.29 7.82 -6.61
CA VAL A 521 10.58 9.24 -6.86
C VAL A 521 12.04 9.64 -6.66
N HIS A 522 12.97 8.68 -6.68
CA HIS A 522 14.39 8.94 -6.45
C HIS A 522 14.93 10.06 -7.37
N PRO A 523 15.67 11.06 -6.85
CA PRO A 523 16.25 11.14 -5.50
C PRO A 523 15.43 11.95 -4.48
N ASP A 524 14.21 12.37 -4.80
CA ASP A 524 13.54 13.48 -4.14
C ASP A 524 13.15 13.23 -2.67
N ALA A 525 12.94 11.97 -2.27
CA ALA A 525 12.55 11.60 -0.91
C ALA A 525 13.73 11.28 0.03
N GLN A 526 14.98 11.56 -0.38
CA GLN A 526 16.16 11.14 0.38
C GLN A 526 16.21 11.74 1.79
N ASP A 527 15.96 13.04 1.92
CA ASP A 527 15.97 13.73 3.22
C ASP A 527 14.88 13.20 4.17
N ILE A 528 13.76 12.70 3.62
CA ILE A 528 12.65 12.10 4.35
C ILE A 528 13.11 10.75 4.95
N LEU A 529 13.80 9.93 4.15
CA LEU A 529 14.36 8.66 4.59
C LEU A 529 15.45 8.84 5.65
N ASP A 530 16.36 9.80 5.45
CA ASP A 530 17.41 10.09 6.43
C ASP A 530 16.80 10.52 7.79
N THR A 531 15.75 11.36 7.76
CA THR A 531 15.03 11.77 8.97
C THR A 531 14.32 10.60 9.65
N LEU A 532 13.76 9.66 8.86
CA LEU A 532 13.12 8.45 9.38
C LEU A 532 14.13 7.55 10.11
N GLU A 533 15.32 7.34 9.54
CA GLU A 533 16.41 6.59 10.16
C GLU A 533 16.87 7.25 11.47
N ASP A 534 17.11 8.56 11.47
CA ASP A 534 17.51 9.33 12.66
C ASP A 534 16.45 9.22 13.78
N ASN A 535 15.17 9.37 13.45
CA ASN A 535 14.07 9.25 14.40
C ASN A 535 13.94 7.83 14.97
N ARG A 536 14.12 6.82 14.12
CA ARG A 536 14.12 5.40 14.51
C ARG A 536 15.23 5.10 15.51
N ASP A 537 16.44 5.57 15.23
CA ASP A 537 17.60 5.38 16.11
C ASP A 537 17.46 6.16 17.43
N TRP A 538 16.84 7.34 17.39
CA TRP A 538 16.50 8.08 18.60
C TRP A 538 15.54 7.26 19.49
N TYR A 539 14.46 6.70 18.95
CA TYR A 539 13.55 5.84 19.73
C TYR A 539 14.24 4.56 20.21
N GLN A 540 15.09 3.94 19.39
CA GLN A 540 15.88 2.79 19.81
C GLN A 540 16.80 3.10 21.00
N SER A 541 17.42 4.29 21.00
CA SER A 541 18.35 4.73 22.06
C SER A 541 17.65 5.07 23.37
N THR A 542 16.35 5.38 23.33
CA THR A 542 15.54 5.76 24.50
C THR A 542 14.85 4.57 25.16
N ILE A 543 14.89 3.38 24.55
CA ILE A 543 14.38 2.14 25.15
C ILE A 543 15.08 1.91 26.51
N PRO A 544 14.32 1.82 27.62
CA PRO A 544 14.91 1.57 28.93
C PRO A 544 15.70 0.25 28.93
N GLN A 545 16.98 0.32 29.31
CA GLN A 545 17.75 -0.91 29.49
C GLN A 545 17.19 -1.67 30.70
N SER A 546 16.83 -2.94 30.49
CA SER A 546 16.53 -3.86 31.57
C SER A 546 17.68 -3.83 32.59
N PRO A 547 17.42 -3.77 33.90
CA PRO A 547 18.49 -3.79 34.89
C PRO A 547 19.37 -5.00 34.64
N SER A 548 20.68 -4.78 34.43
CA SER A 548 21.63 -5.87 34.26
C SER A 548 21.51 -6.81 35.46
N PRO A 549 21.53 -8.15 35.26
CA PRO A 549 21.63 -9.06 36.40
C PRO A 549 22.85 -8.66 37.22
N PRO A 550 22.75 -8.60 38.56
CA PRO A 550 23.86 -8.17 39.40
C PRO A 550 25.08 -9.05 39.10
N PRO A 551 26.29 -8.47 39.03
CA PRO A 551 27.50 -9.25 38.82
C PRO A 551 27.57 -10.30 39.94
N VAL A 552 27.76 -11.55 39.53
CA VAL A 552 27.87 -12.71 40.44
C VAL A 552 29.08 -12.49 41.35
N GLY A 553 28.85 -11.81 42.47
CA GLY A 553 29.76 -11.73 43.59
C GLY A 553 29.71 -13.05 44.34
N GLN A 554 30.89 -13.62 44.60
CA GLN A 554 31.06 -14.83 45.38
C GLN A 554 30.58 -14.61 46.81
N ASP A 555 29.32 -14.93 47.11
CA ASP A 555 28.86 -15.09 48.49
C ASP A 555 28.11 -16.42 48.66
N LYS A 556 28.57 -17.19 49.64
CA LYS A 556 28.26 -18.61 49.89
C LYS A 556 26.88 -18.87 50.51
N ASP A 557 25.92 -17.97 50.37
CA ASP A 557 24.61 -18.07 51.05
C ASP A 557 23.39 -18.19 50.10
N LEU A 558 23.59 -18.47 48.80
CA LEU A 558 22.48 -18.66 47.85
C LEU A 558 21.78 -20.05 47.90
N ASN A 559 22.35 -21.05 48.58
CA ASN A 559 21.76 -22.40 48.63
C ASN A 559 20.54 -22.54 49.56
N ALA A 560 20.17 -21.52 50.34
CA ALA A 560 19.01 -21.58 51.23
C ALA A 560 17.73 -20.97 50.62
N CYS A 561 17.82 -20.23 49.52
CA CYS A 561 16.66 -19.55 48.90
C CYS A 561 16.09 -20.30 47.69
N MET A 562 16.80 -21.31 47.17
CA MET A 562 16.38 -22.09 45.99
C MET A 562 15.50 -23.30 46.32
N GLU A 563 15.29 -23.67 47.59
CA GLU A 563 14.45 -24.81 47.98
C GLU A 563 12.96 -24.47 48.20
N LYS A 564 12.53 -23.20 48.03
CA LYS A 564 11.17 -22.78 48.41
C LYS A 564 10.20 -22.44 47.28
N PHE A 565 10.60 -22.57 46.02
CA PHE A 565 9.71 -22.38 44.88
C PHE A 565 9.95 -23.47 43.83
N GLN A 566 9.44 -24.67 44.11
CA GLN A 566 9.23 -25.72 43.12
C GLN A 566 7.70 -25.90 43.02
N PHE A 567 7.09 -25.37 41.94
CA PHE A 567 5.68 -25.63 41.66
C PHE A 567 5.58 -26.99 40.98
N GLU A 568 4.86 -27.89 41.65
CA GLU A 568 4.67 -29.30 41.29
C GLU A 568 3.66 -29.39 40.15
N LEU A 569 4.09 -29.97 39.02
CA LEU A 569 3.27 -30.28 37.85
C LEU A 569 2.45 -31.55 38.18
N THR A 570 1.16 -31.41 38.48
CA THR A 570 0.25 -32.56 38.63
C THR A 570 -0.11 -33.12 37.25
N LEU A 571 0.67 -34.10 36.79
CA LEU A 571 0.25 -35.11 35.83
C LEU A 571 -0.25 -36.32 36.62
N GLU A 572 -1.55 -36.61 36.52
CA GLU A 572 -2.16 -37.81 37.07
C GLU A 572 -1.71 -39.04 36.25
N ASP A 573 -0.85 -39.88 36.84
CA ASP A 573 -0.68 -41.28 36.43
C ASP A 573 -0.79 -42.17 37.68
N SER A 574 -1.95 -42.76 37.86
CA SER A 574 -2.30 -43.59 39.02
C SER A 574 -1.88 -45.04 38.79
N SER A 575 -0.75 -45.46 39.39
CA SER A 575 -0.40 -46.87 39.57
C SER A 575 -0.38 -47.23 41.07
N GLN A 576 -1.50 -47.77 41.57
CA GLN A 576 -1.59 -48.36 42.91
C GLN A 576 -1.41 -49.88 42.85
N ARG A 577 -0.51 -50.41 43.68
CA ARG A 577 -0.38 -51.84 44.01
C ARG A 577 -1.07 -52.14 45.34
N ASP A 578 -2.08 -53.01 45.26
CA ASP A 578 -2.30 -54.23 46.05
C ASP A 578 -2.13 -54.21 47.59
N GLN A 579 -3.26 -54.25 48.32
CA GLN A 579 -3.54 -55.28 49.34
C GLN A 579 -4.97 -55.18 49.96
N GLY A 580 -5.79 -56.19 49.65
CA GLY A 580 -6.76 -56.93 50.47
C GLY A 580 -7.76 -56.23 51.42
N ASP A 581 -9.07 -56.43 51.16
CA ASP A 581 -9.99 -57.12 52.10
C ASP A 581 -11.25 -57.65 51.38
N GLU A 582 -11.82 -58.72 51.91
CA GLU A 582 -12.87 -59.61 51.35
C GLU A 582 -14.30 -59.01 51.32
N GLY A 583 -15.16 -59.48 50.39
CA GLY A 583 -16.62 -59.25 50.51
C GLY A 583 -17.50 -59.53 49.28
N ASP A 584 -17.72 -60.81 48.97
CA ASP A 584 -18.91 -61.45 48.37
C ASP A 584 -19.56 -61.04 47.01
N LYS A 585 -20.01 -62.11 46.29
CA LYS A 585 -20.52 -62.26 44.91
C LYS A 585 -21.97 -61.77 44.67
N PRO A 586 -22.63 -61.86 43.47
CA PRO A 586 -22.25 -62.50 42.18
C PRO A 586 -22.55 -61.72 40.86
N THR A 587 -21.95 -62.20 39.76
CA THR A 587 -22.24 -62.01 38.32
C THR A 587 -23.55 -62.73 37.90
N PRO A 588 -24.12 -62.66 36.64
CA PRO A 588 -23.36 -62.64 35.38
C PRO A 588 -23.97 -62.11 34.04
N ASN A 589 -23.06 -62.10 33.05
CA ASN A 589 -23.22 -62.34 31.61
C ASN A 589 -23.53 -61.15 30.68
N HIS A 590 -22.58 -60.77 29.79
CA HIS A 590 -22.27 -61.35 28.44
C HIS A 590 -23.03 -60.51 27.38
N VAL A 591 -22.46 -59.94 26.31
CA VAL A 591 -21.64 -60.52 25.23
C VAL A 591 -20.95 -59.37 24.47
N VAL A 592 -19.70 -59.62 24.08
CA VAL A 592 -18.85 -58.86 23.15
C VAL A 592 -19.25 -59.19 21.71
N GLN A 593 -19.24 -58.21 20.80
CA GLN A 593 -18.81 -58.51 19.42
C GLN A 593 -18.19 -57.28 18.74
N ASP A 594 -16.86 -57.34 18.64
CA ASP A 594 -16.00 -56.62 17.69
C ASP A 594 -16.24 -57.08 16.25
N CYS A 595 -15.84 -56.20 15.31
CA CYS A 595 -15.07 -56.43 14.08
C CYS A 595 -15.55 -55.49 12.96
N ASN A 596 -14.77 -54.97 12.01
CA ASN A 596 -13.34 -54.73 11.79
C ASN A 596 -13.27 -54.18 10.33
N GLN A 597 -12.51 -53.11 10.09
CA GLN A 597 -11.70 -52.75 8.89
C GLN A 597 -12.19 -52.90 7.42
N GLY A 598 -11.72 -51.95 6.58
CA GLY A 598 -11.53 -52.02 5.11
C GLY A 598 -12.11 -50.79 4.39
N GLU A 599 -11.32 -49.77 4.04
CA GLU A 599 -10.50 -49.57 2.80
C GLU A 599 -11.30 -49.11 1.56
N GLU A 600 -11.03 -47.85 1.19
CA GLU A 600 -10.72 -47.28 -0.15
C GLU A 600 -11.74 -47.21 -1.32
N GLU A 601 -11.65 -46.02 -1.97
CA GLU A 601 -11.80 -45.67 -3.41
C GLU A 601 -13.12 -45.14 -4.01
N GLU A 602 -12.93 -43.96 -4.66
CA GLU A 602 -13.51 -43.40 -5.91
C GLU A 602 -15.00 -43.04 -5.96
N GLU A 603 -15.37 -41.75 -6.03
CA GLU A 603 -15.36 -40.77 -7.15
C GLU A 603 -16.70 -40.71 -7.92
N GLU A 604 -17.14 -39.46 -8.10
CA GLU A 604 -18.09 -38.92 -9.10
C GLU A 604 -19.61 -38.96 -8.88
N GLU A 605 -20.19 -37.82 -9.30
CA GLU A 605 -21.60 -37.47 -9.53
C GLU A 605 -22.47 -37.00 -8.34
N GLU A 606 -22.34 -35.70 -8.03
CA GLU A 606 -23.45 -34.70 -8.03
C GLU A 606 -22.80 -33.30 -8.15
N GLU A 607 -21.99 -33.07 -9.20
CA GLU A 607 -22.38 -32.31 -10.40
C GLU A 607 -23.90 -32.05 -10.54
N GLY A 608 -24.29 -30.77 -10.52
CA GLY A 608 -25.68 -30.35 -10.71
C GLY A 608 -26.08 -29.05 -10.02
N LYS A 609 -25.23 -28.43 -9.19
CA LYS A 609 -25.48 -27.08 -8.64
C LYS A 609 -24.34 -26.07 -8.72
N LYS A 610 -23.14 -26.48 -9.18
CA LYS A 610 -22.06 -25.55 -9.51
C LYS A 610 -22.18 -24.92 -10.89
N GLU A 611 -22.90 -25.59 -11.80
CA GLU A 611 -23.11 -25.08 -13.17
C GLU A 611 -24.01 -23.84 -13.20
N GLU A 612 -24.92 -23.63 -12.22
CA GLU A 612 -25.76 -22.41 -12.16
C GLU A 612 -25.05 -21.21 -11.52
N GLU A 613 -23.98 -21.39 -10.73
CA GLU A 613 -23.21 -20.27 -10.14
C GLU A 613 -22.08 -19.78 -11.06
N GLU A 614 -21.50 -20.64 -11.90
CA GLU A 614 -20.50 -20.21 -12.90
C GLU A 614 -21.14 -19.56 -14.14
N GLU A 615 -22.38 -19.91 -14.52
CA GLU A 615 -23.08 -19.28 -15.65
C GLU A 615 -23.54 -17.84 -15.32
N ILE A 616 -23.89 -17.54 -14.06
CA ILE A 616 -24.34 -16.19 -13.64
C ILE A 616 -23.16 -15.22 -13.48
N MET A 617 -21.99 -15.68 -13.01
CA MET A 617 -20.79 -14.83 -12.98
C MET A 617 -20.23 -14.52 -14.37
N ALA A 618 -20.44 -15.41 -15.35
CA ALA A 618 -20.07 -15.17 -16.74
C ALA A 618 -21.01 -14.18 -17.47
N GLU A 619 -22.19 -13.86 -16.92
CA GLU A 619 -23.09 -12.84 -17.48
C GLU A 619 -22.86 -11.45 -16.87
N GLU A 620 -22.52 -11.31 -15.58
CA GLU A 620 -22.18 -10.00 -14.97
C GLU A 620 -20.78 -9.48 -15.37
N GLU A 621 -19.76 -10.34 -15.53
CA GLU A 621 -18.45 -9.90 -16.06
C GLU A 621 -18.50 -9.48 -17.54
N ASN A 622 -19.45 -10.02 -18.32
CA ASN A 622 -19.65 -9.61 -19.71
C ASN A 622 -20.40 -8.27 -19.84
N GLU A 623 -21.22 -7.84 -18.86
CA GLU A 623 -21.84 -6.49 -18.88
C GLU A 623 -20.85 -5.39 -18.50
N ASP A 624 -19.93 -5.65 -17.55
CA ASP A 624 -18.90 -4.68 -17.14
C ASP A 624 -17.79 -4.49 -18.20
N ILE A 625 -17.46 -5.51 -19.01
CA ILE A 625 -16.46 -5.39 -20.09
C ILE A 625 -17.03 -4.67 -21.32
N ILE A 626 -18.34 -4.77 -21.58
CA ILE A 626 -18.98 -4.11 -22.73
C ILE A 626 -19.17 -2.60 -22.48
N GLU A 627 -19.42 -2.15 -21.23
CA GLU A 627 -19.48 -0.71 -20.92
C GLU A 627 -18.09 -0.03 -20.96
N GLU A 628 -17.00 -0.75 -20.66
CA GLU A 628 -15.63 -0.23 -20.81
C GLU A 628 -15.18 -0.15 -22.29
N GLU A 629 -15.61 -1.07 -23.17
CA GLU A 629 -15.36 -0.98 -24.62
C GLU A 629 -16.07 0.22 -25.30
N ASP A 630 -17.23 0.65 -24.78
CA ASP A 630 -17.99 1.79 -25.31
C ASP A 630 -17.46 3.17 -24.84
N GLU A 631 -16.84 3.28 -23.66
CA GLU A 631 -16.16 4.53 -23.25
C GLU A 631 -14.84 4.76 -23.99
N VAL A 632 -14.09 3.70 -24.32
CA VAL A 632 -12.83 3.83 -25.06
C VAL A 632 -13.07 4.10 -26.55
N ALA A 633 -14.11 3.52 -27.15
CA ALA A 633 -14.46 3.77 -28.55
C ALA A 633 -14.93 5.22 -28.80
N MET A 634 -15.63 5.86 -27.86
CA MET A 634 -16.01 7.28 -27.96
C MET A 634 -14.82 8.22 -27.83
N GLU A 635 -13.81 7.88 -27.01
CA GLU A 635 -12.59 8.68 -26.88
C GLU A 635 -11.72 8.61 -28.14
N GLU A 636 -11.74 7.50 -28.89
CA GLU A 636 -11.01 7.38 -30.16
C GLU A 636 -11.73 8.10 -31.33
N GLU A 637 -13.06 8.13 -31.36
CA GLU A 637 -13.82 8.90 -32.37
C GLU A 637 -13.71 10.44 -32.17
N GLU A 638 -13.70 10.95 -30.93
CA GLU A 638 -13.48 12.40 -30.69
C GLU A 638 -12.07 12.83 -31.14
N VAL A 639 -11.06 11.96 -31.00
CA VAL A 639 -9.69 12.23 -31.48
C VAL A 639 -9.60 12.20 -33.02
N GLU A 640 -10.36 11.35 -33.71
CA GLU A 640 -10.49 11.38 -35.17
C GLU A 640 -11.20 12.64 -35.68
N GLU A 641 -12.24 13.13 -34.98
CA GLU A 641 -12.93 14.39 -35.33
C GLU A 641 -12.02 15.62 -35.15
N GLU A 642 -11.22 15.69 -34.08
CA GLU A 642 -10.27 16.78 -33.88
C GLU A 642 -9.17 16.82 -34.96
N GLN A 643 -8.68 15.65 -35.41
CA GLN A 643 -7.69 15.58 -36.48
C GLN A 643 -8.27 15.96 -37.86
N GLU A 644 -9.54 15.64 -38.12
CA GLU A 644 -10.19 16.00 -39.38
C GLU A 644 -10.53 17.50 -39.45
N GLU A 645 -10.90 18.14 -38.32
CA GLU A 645 -11.06 19.60 -38.23
C GLU A 645 -9.72 20.33 -38.44
N GLU A 646 -8.62 19.81 -37.92
CA GLU A 646 -7.29 20.40 -38.12
C GLU A 646 -6.84 20.32 -39.59
N LEU A 647 -7.14 19.22 -40.29
CA LEU A 647 -6.89 19.07 -41.74
C LEU A 647 -7.76 20.01 -42.60
N LYS A 648 -9.02 20.24 -42.22
CA LYS A 648 -9.89 21.23 -42.87
C LYS A 648 -9.37 22.66 -42.69
N ALA A 649 -8.93 23.01 -41.47
CA ALA A 649 -8.37 24.33 -41.20
C ALA A 649 -7.09 24.59 -42.04
N GLN A 650 -6.24 23.57 -42.21
CA GLN A 650 -5.04 23.69 -43.05
C GLN A 650 -5.35 23.83 -44.56
N LEU A 651 -6.43 23.19 -45.04
CA LEU A 651 -6.89 23.29 -46.43
C LEU A 651 -7.55 24.65 -46.73
N GLU A 652 -8.30 25.22 -45.78
CA GLU A 652 -8.88 26.56 -45.92
C GLU A 652 -7.81 27.65 -46.00
N VAL A 653 -6.77 27.57 -45.16
CA VAL A 653 -5.64 28.50 -45.19
C VAL A 653 -4.87 28.42 -46.52
N ARG A 654 -4.81 27.23 -47.15
CA ARG A 654 -4.16 27.06 -48.46
C ARG A 654 -5.00 27.62 -49.61
N SER A 655 -6.33 27.46 -49.53
CA SER A 655 -7.32 28.04 -50.46
C SER A 655 -7.32 29.57 -50.44
N GLU A 656 -7.23 30.19 -49.26
CA GLU A 656 -7.16 31.66 -49.14
C GLU A 656 -5.86 32.24 -49.71
N LYS A 657 -4.76 31.49 -49.59
CA LYS A 657 -3.46 31.88 -50.14
C LYS A 657 -3.43 31.82 -51.67
N GLU A 658 -4.19 30.93 -52.30
CA GLU A 658 -4.35 30.89 -53.76
C GLU A 658 -5.24 32.04 -54.27
N ARG A 659 -6.28 32.44 -53.53
CA ARG A 659 -7.11 33.62 -53.87
C ARG A 659 -6.38 34.96 -53.80
N LEU A 660 -5.31 35.06 -53.02
CA LEU A 660 -4.49 36.27 -52.90
C LEU A 660 -3.39 36.37 -53.97
N SER A 661 -3.26 35.36 -54.84
CA SER A 661 -2.25 35.36 -55.92
C SER A 661 -2.76 35.85 -57.29
N ASP A 662 -4.06 36.16 -57.42
CA ASP A 662 -4.69 36.49 -58.72
C ASP A 662 -5.20 37.94 -58.82
N THR A 663 -4.40 38.90 -58.34
CA THR A 663 -4.61 40.33 -58.63
C THR A 663 -3.32 40.97 -59.13
N SER A 664 -3.18 41.09 -60.45
CA SER A 664 -2.19 41.96 -61.11
C SER A 664 -2.91 43.10 -61.84
N PRO A 665 -2.51 44.36 -61.64
CA PRO A 665 -2.40 45.32 -62.75
C PRO A 665 -1.06 46.09 -62.60
N VAL A 666 -0.05 45.95 -63.46
CA VAL A 666 0.12 46.48 -64.84
C VAL A 666 -0.07 48.01 -64.96
N GLU A 667 0.96 48.62 -65.55
CA GLU A 667 1.15 49.97 -66.16
C GLU A 667 1.89 51.00 -65.29
N GLU A 668 3.15 51.37 -65.60
CA GLU A 668 3.66 52.15 -66.77
C GLU A 668 3.05 53.57 -66.81
N GLU A 669 3.74 54.68 -67.04
CA GLU A 669 5.13 55.00 -67.39
C GLU A 669 5.38 56.48 -67.00
N GLU A 670 6.65 56.87 -66.96
CA GLU A 670 7.13 58.24 -66.75
C GLU A 670 6.70 59.18 -67.88
N ASP A 671 6.37 60.44 -67.57
CA ASP A 671 6.92 61.54 -68.37
C ASP A 671 7.03 62.84 -67.57
N SER A 672 8.09 63.56 -67.90
CA SER A 672 8.57 64.80 -67.30
C SER A 672 8.27 65.97 -68.22
N SER A 673 7.80 67.11 -67.71
CA SER A 673 8.24 68.47 -68.11
C SER A 673 7.28 69.59 -67.66
N SER A 674 7.92 70.65 -67.18
CA SER A 674 7.59 72.09 -67.27
C SER A 674 6.38 72.69 -66.52
N GLN A 675 6.76 73.42 -65.47
CA GLN A 675 6.33 74.78 -65.09
C GLN A 675 5.48 75.56 -66.11
N ALA A 676 4.37 76.17 -65.64
CA ALA A 676 4.18 77.63 -65.55
C ALA A 676 2.77 77.98 -64.98
N GLU A 677 2.76 78.98 -64.10
CA GLU A 677 1.77 80.03 -63.82
C GLU A 677 0.35 79.90 -64.45
N ASP A 678 -0.73 80.06 -63.67
CA ASP A 678 -1.33 81.37 -63.35
C ASP A 678 -2.60 81.20 -62.46
N THR A 679 -2.87 82.23 -61.65
CA THR A 679 -4.05 82.52 -60.78
C THR A 679 -4.34 81.73 -59.50
#